data_AF-A0A1B8TWS7-F1
#
_entry.id   AF-A0A1B8TWS7-F1
#
_cell.length_a   1.000
_cell.length_b   1.000
_cell.length_c   1.000
_cell.angle_alpha   90.00
_cell.angle_beta   90.00
_cell.angle_gamma   90.00
#
_symmetry.space_group_name_H-M   'P 1'
#
loop_
_entity.id
_entity.type
_entity.pdbx_description
1 polymer ?
#
loop_
_entity_poly.entity_id
_entity_poly.type
_entity_poly.pdbx_seq_one_letter_code
_entity_poly.pdbx_strand_id
1 'polypeptide(L)'
;MKKTTLLTSLLLVVSITLLTAQNELKHVSSYQTNTEGVAETVAYDVTNQRAVFTSSENNNLTFVDISTPATPTFFTSVDLSTYGGGPNSIAIHSNIIAVAVEANTKQNPGKVVFFDLSGTYINEVTVGSLPDMLTFTPDGSKILVANEGEPNDDYSVDPEGSISVIDVSSGAANATVTSINFNSYDDKKESLKNKGIRIFGNNGTATVSQDLEPEFITVIEDGTKAYVNCQEANALVVLDLTNNTILDILPLGYKNHMLGTPSVTSYTLNELVANWPALGAPAYDGGQPVVNLGGFSGLYFDDVNSTDTDYIFYAIPDRGPNDSPVSIADVTPAPTKNLRPFKLPNYQGRIAKFTLNKANGTVTLDDQIMLTRKDGTTPITGKGNIPGYDEVPVTYTDANTAYTNVDYTNGTEEYHALPFDEYGGDFEGILIDKDGNFWMCDEYRPAIYKFDNTGKLIERFVSEGASLLGTTNMPTGTYGAETLPEVYNKRRANRGFEAIAYDKDNHIIYAFIQSPLYNPSSGTKDNSDVIRILGVDANNGNPVREYVYLLERNKDAGFSSSRVDKIGDAVFTENGKFLVIERDSEGPTIAHGKKYVFEIDINYATNILNTTFTGKELEELTADEIAAQSIIPVHKNKVVNLPTVGYQGSDKAEGIALLPNNEIAVLNDNDFGLAGAGVTDNSVLGIISFANDYGFDASNKDDKINIREHPTLGMFMPDAISSYNVNGLNYIVTANEGDSRDYDGYSEEERVKDLTLNTTYYPEAATLQEDENLGRLKTTTANGDYNNDGEYEQIYSYGARSFSIFDEYGNLVFDSANQFGLKIAEEEASLFNQDEEELDGRSDDRGSEPEAIAIGTIEGRTFAFIGLERQSSILMYDITDPKDVEFITYYKGNVTSKDVAPEIIKFIAASESPNGKNLLLVGYEVSGSMGILEIDDDALSISEEVADNNFKIYPNPVLNKNLKFNKTISGVIYNTNGQEIKRFENKEAINVSEFNAGIYIIKTINNGVKRFIKL
;
A
#
# COMPACT_ATOMS: atom_id res chain seq x y z
N MET A 1 -31.95 -35.06 -78.99
CA MET A 1 -31.17 -35.94 -78.08
C MET A 1 -30.18 -35.09 -77.31
N LYS A 2 -30.42 -34.84 -76.01
CA LYS A 2 -29.44 -34.87 -74.90
C LYS A 2 -30.16 -34.44 -73.62
N LYS A 3 -29.83 -35.16 -72.56
CA LYS A 3 -30.42 -35.19 -71.21
C LYS A 3 -30.30 -33.83 -70.51
N THR A 4 -31.28 -33.51 -69.65
CA THR A 4 -31.11 -32.54 -68.57
C THR A 4 -31.62 -33.16 -67.28
N THR A 5 -30.72 -33.20 -66.30
CA THR A 5 -30.78 -33.98 -65.07
C THR A 5 -31.55 -33.22 -64.00
N LEU A 6 -32.42 -33.92 -63.28
CA LEU A 6 -33.10 -33.48 -62.06
C LEU A 6 -32.09 -33.51 -60.89
N LEU A 7 -31.93 -32.40 -60.17
CA LEU A 7 -31.31 -32.41 -58.83
C LEU A 7 -32.29 -31.77 -57.83
N THR A 8 -32.77 -32.60 -56.92
CA THR A 8 -33.46 -32.25 -55.67
C THR A 8 -32.45 -31.67 -54.68
N SER A 9 -32.70 -30.45 -54.20
CA SER A 9 -31.98 -29.87 -53.04
C SER A 9 -32.96 -29.58 -51.91
N LEU A 10 -32.70 -30.25 -50.80
CA LEU A 10 -33.33 -30.22 -49.50
C LEU A 10 -33.25 -28.80 -48.90
N LEU A 11 -34.38 -28.20 -48.49
CA LEU A 11 -34.36 -27.01 -47.64
C LEU A 11 -34.04 -27.46 -46.21
N LEU A 12 -32.82 -27.15 -45.75
CA LEU A 12 -32.45 -27.24 -44.34
C LEU A 12 -32.98 -25.97 -43.65
N VAL A 13 -34.00 -26.11 -42.81
CA VAL A 13 -34.45 -25.04 -41.92
C VAL A 13 -33.40 -24.94 -40.80
N VAL A 14 -32.54 -23.93 -40.89
CA VAL A 14 -31.68 -23.54 -39.77
C VAL A 14 -32.55 -22.74 -38.82
N SER A 15 -32.94 -23.36 -37.70
CA SER A 15 -33.50 -22.64 -36.56
C SER A 15 -32.42 -21.70 -36.02
N ILE A 16 -32.60 -20.40 -36.22
CA ILE A 16 -31.82 -19.37 -35.54
C ILE A 16 -32.37 -19.33 -34.11
N THR A 17 -31.73 -20.05 -33.19
CA THR A 17 -31.86 -19.76 -31.76
C THR A 17 -31.18 -18.42 -31.53
N LEU A 18 -31.97 -17.40 -31.16
CA LEU A 18 -31.42 -16.21 -30.51
C LEU A 18 -30.70 -16.69 -29.24
N LEU A 19 -29.38 -16.56 -29.20
CA LEU A 19 -28.65 -16.60 -27.94
C LEU A 19 -28.98 -15.29 -27.21
N THR A 20 -29.71 -15.41 -26.11
CA THR A 20 -29.88 -14.33 -25.13
C THR A 20 -28.54 -14.07 -24.45
N ALA A 21 -28.23 -12.81 -24.12
CA ALA A 21 -27.11 -12.50 -23.24
C ALA A 21 -27.24 -13.33 -21.95
N GLN A 22 -26.18 -14.05 -21.59
CA GLN A 22 -26.17 -14.96 -20.45
C GLN A 22 -25.85 -14.12 -19.20
N ASN A 23 -26.76 -14.12 -18.22
CA ASN A 23 -26.52 -13.46 -16.93
C ASN A 23 -25.73 -14.43 -16.05
N GLU A 24 -24.48 -14.06 -15.75
CA GLU A 24 -23.54 -14.90 -14.97
C GLU A 24 -23.98 -15.05 -13.50
N LEU A 25 -24.67 -14.02 -12.97
CA LEU A 25 -25.43 -14.07 -11.72
C LEU A 25 -26.93 -14.06 -12.02
N LYS A 26 -27.64 -15.10 -11.58
CA LYS A 26 -29.05 -15.30 -11.87
C LYS A 26 -29.88 -15.34 -10.58
N HIS A 27 -30.88 -14.45 -10.50
CA HIS A 27 -31.87 -14.50 -9.43
C HIS A 27 -32.67 -15.81 -9.47
N VAL A 28 -32.75 -16.49 -8.33
CA VAL A 28 -33.50 -17.73 -8.16
C VAL A 28 -34.83 -17.46 -7.45
N SER A 29 -34.76 -16.85 -6.27
CA SER A 29 -35.91 -16.44 -5.46
C SER A 29 -35.48 -15.49 -4.35
N SER A 30 -36.45 -14.92 -3.64
CA SER A 30 -36.20 -14.21 -2.37
C SER A 30 -37.23 -14.65 -1.33
N TYR A 31 -36.81 -14.82 -0.08
CA TYR A 31 -37.71 -14.95 1.06
C TYR A 31 -37.96 -13.56 1.65
N GLN A 32 -39.20 -13.10 1.56
CA GLN A 32 -39.58 -11.73 1.92
C GLN A 32 -40.19 -11.70 3.32
N THR A 33 -39.64 -10.88 4.22
CA THR A 33 -40.30 -10.52 5.48
C THR A 33 -41.04 -9.19 5.38
N ASN A 34 -40.59 -8.29 4.49
CA ASN A 34 -41.07 -6.91 4.32
C ASN A 34 -41.00 -6.11 5.63
N THR A 35 -39.97 -6.34 6.43
CA THR A 35 -39.68 -5.62 7.67
C THR A 35 -38.23 -5.17 7.60
N GLU A 36 -37.98 -3.87 7.68
CA GLU A 36 -36.63 -3.29 7.73
C GLU A 36 -35.89 -3.75 9.00
N GLY A 37 -34.55 -3.74 9.00
CA GLY A 37 -33.74 -4.27 10.11
C GLY A 37 -33.86 -5.80 10.25
N VAL A 38 -34.05 -6.47 9.11
CA VAL A 38 -34.16 -7.93 9.02
C VAL A 38 -33.24 -8.45 7.93
N ALA A 39 -32.62 -9.60 8.21
CA ALA A 39 -31.61 -10.24 7.37
C ALA A 39 -30.28 -9.46 7.26
N GLU A 40 -29.91 -8.74 8.32
CA GLU A 40 -28.62 -8.05 8.44
C GLU A 40 -27.44 -9.05 8.34
N THR A 41 -27.58 -10.23 8.94
CA THR A 41 -26.63 -11.34 8.73
C THR A 41 -27.33 -12.63 8.32
N VAL A 42 -26.65 -13.44 7.49
CA VAL A 42 -27.16 -14.72 6.96
C VAL A 42 -26.12 -15.82 7.11
N ALA A 43 -26.54 -16.96 7.67
CA ALA A 43 -25.76 -18.19 7.75
C ALA A 43 -26.48 -19.37 7.09
N TYR A 44 -25.71 -20.42 6.76
CA TYR A 44 -26.22 -21.61 6.06
C TYR A 44 -25.94 -22.88 6.85
N ASP A 45 -27.00 -23.65 7.11
CA ASP A 45 -26.95 -25.02 7.60
C ASP A 45 -26.91 -25.98 6.41
N VAL A 46 -25.70 -26.46 6.09
CA VAL A 46 -25.45 -27.43 5.02
C VAL A 46 -26.15 -28.78 5.26
N THR A 47 -26.38 -29.17 6.53
CA THR A 47 -26.92 -30.49 6.87
C THR A 47 -28.40 -30.57 6.56
N ASN A 48 -29.16 -29.55 6.94
CA ASN A 48 -30.62 -29.51 6.72
C ASN A 48 -31.02 -28.62 5.54
N GLN A 49 -30.06 -28.02 4.83
CA GLN A 49 -30.28 -27.11 3.71
C GLN A 49 -31.18 -25.93 4.10
N ARG A 50 -30.80 -25.24 5.17
CA ARG A 50 -31.55 -24.09 5.72
C ARG A 50 -30.69 -22.84 5.74
N ALA A 51 -31.28 -21.71 5.38
CA ALA A 51 -30.73 -20.41 5.68
C ALA A 51 -31.25 -19.95 7.05
N VAL A 52 -30.40 -19.26 7.80
CA VAL A 52 -30.76 -18.64 9.08
C VAL A 52 -30.30 -17.20 9.05
N PHE A 53 -31.18 -16.27 9.38
CA PHE A 53 -30.84 -14.85 9.37
C PHE A 53 -31.37 -14.11 10.61
N THR A 54 -30.71 -13.01 10.94
CA THR A 54 -31.03 -12.17 12.11
C THR A 54 -32.20 -11.22 11.81
N SER A 55 -32.88 -10.80 12.88
CA SER A 55 -33.85 -9.72 12.84
C SER A 55 -33.66 -8.88 14.09
N SER A 56 -33.00 -7.74 13.95
CA SER A 56 -32.79 -6.79 15.05
C SER A 56 -34.11 -6.13 15.44
N GLU A 57 -34.92 -5.71 14.47
CA GLU A 57 -36.24 -5.12 14.72
C GLU A 57 -37.17 -6.05 15.53
N ASN A 58 -37.17 -7.35 15.23
CA ASN A 58 -38.01 -8.33 15.95
C ASN A 58 -37.26 -9.09 17.06
N ASN A 59 -35.98 -8.79 17.29
CA ASN A 59 -35.07 -9.46 18.22
C ASN A 59 -35.19 -11.00 18.17
N ASN A 60 -34.97 -11.60 16.98
CA ASN A 60 -35.08 -13.04 16.77
C ASN A 60 -34.15 -13.57 15.66
N LEU A 61 -34.07 -14.90 15.57
CA LEU A 61 -33.56 -15.61 14.39
C LEU A 61 -34.71 -16.18 13.58
N THR A 62 -34.62 -16.09 12.25
CA THR A 62 -35.55 -16.75 11.33
C THR A 62 -34.86 -17.85 10.53
N PHE A 63 -35.45 -19.04 10.52
CA PHE A 63 -34.97 -20.20 9.78
C PHE A 63 -35.84 -20.43 8.56
N VAL A 64 -35.21 -20.58 7.41
CA VAL A 64 -35.85 -20.80 6.12
C VAL A 64 -35.30 -22.08 5.50
N ASP A 65 -36.18 -23.03 5.18
CA ASP A 65 -35.83 -24.21 4.40
C ASP A 65 -35.63 -23.81 2.94
N ILE A 66 -34.42 -24.05 2.44
CA ILE A 66 -33.98 -23.76 1.08
C ILE A 66 -33.63 -25.03 0.30
N SER A 67 -34.04 -26.22 0.76
CA SER A 67 -33.85 -27.49 0.02
C SER A 67 -34.42 -27.45 -1.41
N THR A 68 -35.35 -26.54 -1.67
CA THR A 68 -35.76 -26.11 -3.02
C THR A 68 -35.51 -24.60 -3.16
N PRO A 69 -34.34 -24.16 -3.67
CA PRO A 69 -33.97 -22.74 -3.72
C PRO A 69 -34.95 -21.83 -4.46
N ALA A 70 -35.71 -22.37 -5.42
CA ALA A 70 -36.73 -21.60 -6.15
C ALA A 70 -37.98 -21.26 -5.32
N THR A 71 -38.17 -21.94 -4.19
CA THR A 71 -39.35 -21.80 -3.33
C THR A 71 -38.95 -21.97 -1.86
N PRO A 72 -38.21 -21.00 -1.28
CA PRO A 72 -37.83 -21.03 0.13
C PRO A 72 -39.08 -21.00 1.01
N THR A 73 -39.07 -21.74 2.12
CA THR A 73 -40.22 -21.81 3.04
C THR A 73 -39.82 -21.60 4.49
N PHE A 74 -40.65 -20.89 5.24
CA PHE A 74 -40.45 -20.71 6.68
C PHE A 74 -40.38 -22.06 7.40
N PHE A 75 -39.36 -22.23 8.24
CA PHE A 75 -39.20 -23.41 9.09
C PHE A 75 -39.57 -23.12 10.55
N THR A 76 -38.87 -22.17 11.18
CA THR A 76 -39.12 -21.75 12.57
C THR A 76 -38.51 -20.37 12.83
N SER A 77 -38.84 -19.78 13.97
CA SER A 77 -38.12 -18.63 14.54
C SER A 77 -37.73 -18.89 15.99
N VAL A 78 -36.68 -18.19 16.46
CA VAL A 78 -36.18 -18.26 17.83
C VAL A 78 -36.16 -16.85 18.41
N ASP A 79 -37.00 -16.60 19.42
CA ASP A 79 -37.04 -15.33 20.16
C ASP A 79 -35.77 -15.15 21.00
N LEU A 80 -35.13 -13.99 20.87
CA LEU A 80 -33.88 -13.65 21.56
C LEU A 80 -34.04 -12.59 22.65
N SER A 81 -35.25 -12.07 22.87
CA SER A 81 -35.54 -11.01 23.86
C SER A 81 -35.12 -11.34 25.30
N THR A 82 -34.99 -12.62 25.63
CA THR A 82 -34.50 -13.06 26.95
C THR A 82 -32.98 -12.95 27.12
N TYR A 83 -32.23 -12.77 26.04
CA TYR A 83 -30.77 -12.79 26.03
C TYR A 83 -30.14 -11.39 25.92
N GLY A 84 -30.79 -10.43 25.26
CA GLY A 84 -30.27 -9.07 25.06
C GLY A 84 -31.15 -8.16 24.20
N GLY A 85 -30.55 -7.08 23.68
CA GLY A 85 -31.20 -6.00 22.93
C GLY A 85 -31.57 -6.37 21.48
N GLY A 86 -30.70 -7.14 20.81
CA GLY A 86 -30.89 -7.60 19.44
C GLY A 86 -29.71 -8.47 18.97
N PRO A 87 -29.89 -9.31 17.93
CA PRO A 87 -28.82 -10.07 17.32
C PRO A 87 -28.09 -9.31 16.20
N ASN A 88 -26.78 -9.13 16.30
CA ASN A 88 -26.00 -8.45 15.26
C ASN A 88 -25.44 -9.46 14.24
N SER A 89 -24.92 -10.60 14.71
CA SER A 89 -24.28 -11.60 13.83
C SER A 89 -24.62 -13.05 14.15
N ILE A 90 -24.58 -13.90 13.12
CA ILE A 90 -24.79 -15.34 13.19
C ILE A 90 -23.70 -16.10 12.42
N ALA A 91 -23.18 -17.16 13.03
CA ALA A 91 -22.37 -18.15 12.34
C ALA A 91 -22.79 -19.58 12.69
N ILE A 92 -22.60 -20.48 11.72
CA ILE A 92 -22.93 -21.90 11.86
C ILE A 92 -21.68 -22.71 11.51
N HIS A 93 -21.31 -23.63 12.41
CA HIS A 93 -20.30 -24.65 12.13
C HIS A 93 -20.78 -26.01 12.67
N SER A 94 -20.73 -27.02 11.82
CA SER A 94 -21.22 -28.37 12.14
C SER A 94 -22.67 -28.36 12.63
N ASN A 95 -22.90 -28.58 13.92
CA ASN A 95 -24.23 -28.65 14.54
C ASN A 95 -24.51 -27.52 15.54
N ILE A 96 -23.70 -26.46 15.53
CA ILE A 96 -23.76 -25.34 16.46
C ILE A 96 -24.07 -24.07 15.67
N ILE A 97 -25.05 -23.31 16.17
CA ILE A 97 -25.34 -21.94 15.78
C ILE A 97 -24.82 -21.05 16.92
N ALA A 98 -24.01 -20.06 16.59
CA ALA A 98 -23.57 -19.00 17.50
C ALA A 98 -24.18 -17.68 17.05
N VAL A 99 -24.68 -16.90 18.01
CA VAL A 99 -25.32 -15.61 17.75
C VAL A 99 -24.72 -14.54 18.66
N ALA A 100 -24.21 -13.46 18.08
CA ALA A 100 -23.79 -12.27 18.80
C ALA A 100 -25.05 -11.47 19.15
N VAL A 101 -25.24 -11.17 20.44
CA VAL A 101 -26.42 -10.46 20.96
C VAL A 101 -25.95 -9.30 21.83
N GLU A 102 -26.32 -8.08 21.43
CA GLU A 102 -26.02 -6.87 22.20
C GLU A 102 -26.78 -6.84 23.54
N ALA A 103 -26.28 -6.07 24.50
CA ALA A 103 -27.02 -5.84 25.73
C ALA A 103 -28.15 -4.82 25.50
N ASN A 104 -29.21 -4.85 26.31
CA ASN A 104 -30.30 -3.84 26.26
C ASN A 104 -29.82 -2.38 26.41
N THR A 105 -28.61 -2.20 26.94
CA THR A 105 -27.88 -0.93 26.89
C THR A 105 -26.59 -1.27 26.17
N LYS A 106 -26.42 -0.78 24.93
CA LYS A 106 -25.34 -1.18 24.00
C LYS A 106 -23.94 -1.12 24.63
N GLN A 107 -23.70 -0.11 25.47
CA GLN A 107 -22.41 0.09 26.14
C GLN A 107 -22.07 -0.97 27.20
N ASN A 108 -23.03 -1.80 27.62
CA ASN A 108 -22.77 -2.91 28.53
C ASN A 108 -22.27 -4.16 27.78
N PRO A 109 -21.51 -5.06 28.44
CA PRO A 109 -21.12 -6.35 27.87
C PRO A 109 -22.32 -7.15 27.30
N GLY A 110 -22.20 -7.56 26.04
CA GLY A 110 -23.15 -8.40 25.35
C GLY A 110 -22.91 -9.90 25.57
N LYS A 111 -23.49 -10.73 24.71
CA LYS A 111 -23.41 -12.19 24.80
C LYS A 111 -23.19 -12.85 23.47
N VAL A 112 -22.60 -14.05 23.51
CA VAL A 112 -22.80 -15.05 22.45
C VAL A 112 -23.71 -16.16 22.96
N VAL A 113 -24.78 -16.41 22.22
CA VAL A 113 -25.79 -17.43 22.55
C VAL A 113 -25.69 -18.59 21.58
N PHE A 114 -25.67 -19.82 22.11
CA PHE A 114 -25.52 -21.04 21.34
C PHE A 114 -26.84 -21.79 21.18
N PHE A 115 -27.14 -22.21 19.96
CA PHE A 115 -28.27 -23.06 19.62
C PHE A 115 -27.84 -24.28 18.81
N ASP A 116 -28.66 -25.34 18.81
CA ASP A 116 -28.55 -26.41 17.81
C ASP A 116 -29.25 -26.03 16.50
N LEU A 117 -29.11 -26.87 15.46
CA LEU A 117 -29.71 -26.64 14.14
C LEU A 117 -31.26 -26.68 14.12
N SER A 118 -31.90 -26.99 15.25
CA SER A 118 -33.35 -26.90 15.42
C SER A 118 -33.78 -25.61 16.15
N GLY A 119 -32.83 -24.76 16.53
CA GLY A 119 -33.08 -23.56 17.33
C GLY A 119 -33.20 -23.84 18.84
N THR A 120 -32.74 -25.00 19.32
CA THR A 120 -32.76 -25.33 20.76
C THR A 120 -31.56 -24.71 21.45
N TYR A 121 -31.80 -23.94 22.52
CA TYR A 121 -30.74 -23.35 23.33
C TYR A 121 -29.77 -24.40 23.90
N ILE A 122 -28.47 -24.10 23.84
CA ILE A 122 -27.38 -24.92 24.38
C ILE A 122 -26.75 -24.24 25.60
N ASN A 123 -26.24 -23.01 25.42
CA ASN A 123 -25.46 -22.26 26.41
C ASN A 123 -25.39 -20.77 26.00
N GLU A 124 -24.96 -19.89 26.91
CA GLU A 124 -24.57 -18.51 26.58
C GLU A 124 -23.28 -18.14 27.32
N VAL A 125 -22.51 -17.22 26.74
CA VAL A 125 -21.31 -16.65 27.38
C VAL A 125 -21.31 -15.13 27.23
N THR A 126 -20.77 -14.43 28.22
CA THR A 126 -20.58 -12.96 28.17
C THR A 126 -19.31 -12.62 27.39
N VAL A 127 -19.39 -11.60 26.53
CA VAL A 127 -18.29 -11.07 25.70
C VAL A 127 -18.13 -9.57 25.94
N GLY A 128 -17.49 -8.83 25.04
CA GLY A 128 -17.33 -7.37 25.15
C GLY A 128 -18.63 -6.60 24.92
N SER A 129 -18.55 -5.27 24.98
CA SER A 129 -19.68 -4.38 24.66
C SER A 129 -19.93 -4.36 23.16
N LEU A 130 -21.21 -4.33 22.76
CA LEU A 130 -21.67 -4.39 21.37
C LEU A 130 -20.92 -5.46 20.53
N PRO A 131 -21.16 -6.76 20.80
CA PRO A 131 -20.63 -7.82 19.96
C PRO A 131 -21.28 -7.75 18.59
N ASP A 132 -20.53 -7.27 17.62
CA ASP A 132 -21.03 -6.96 16.30
C ASP A 132 -20.96 -8.19 15.38
N MET A 133 -19.76 -8.55 14.90
CA MET A 133 -19.55 -9.73 14.07
C MET A 133 -18.99 -10.94 14.85
N LEU A 134 -19.40 -12.16 14.47
CA LEU A 134 -18.72 -13.38 14.89
C LEU A 134 -18.44 -14.39 13.77
N THR A 135 -17.37 -15.17 13.93
CA THR A 135 -17.01 -16.23 12.98
C THR A 135 -16.27 -17.39 13.65
N PHE A 136 -16.38 -18.59 13.08
CA PHE A 136 -15.65 -19.77 13.55
C PHE A 136 -14.24 -19.83 12.95
N THR A 137 -13.29 -20.39 13.69
CA THR A 137 -12.06 -20.89 13.06
C THR A 137 -12.40 -22.03 12.08
N PRO A 138 -11.59 -22.25 11.02
CA PRO A 138 -11.87 -23.28 10.02
C PRO A 138 -12.12 -24.68 10.61
N ASP A 139 -11.38 -25.03 11.66
CA ASP A 139 -11.51 -26.31 12.38
C ASP A 139 -12.72 -26.38 13.33
N GLY A 140 -13.45 -25.28 13.52
CA GLY A 140 -14.61 -25.16 14.41
C GLY A 140 -14.27 -25.18 15.90
N SER A 141 -12.99 -25.10 16.27
CA SER A 141 -12.56 -25.20 17.68
C SER A 141 -12.73 -23.90 18.46
N LYS A 142 -12.71 -22.75 17.78
CA LYS A 142 -12.89 -21.42 18.39
C LYS A 142 -13.90 -20.58 17.61
N ILE A 143 -14.45 -19.59 18.29
CA ILE A 143 -15.26 -18.51 17.72
C ILE A 143 -14.59 -17.19 18.08
N LEU A 144 -14.45 -16.32 17.10
CA LEU A 144 -13.98 -14.94 17.29
C LEU A 144 -15.18 -14.01 17.24
N VAL A 145 -15.18 -13.00 18.10
CA VAL A 145 -16.24 -12.00 18.21
C VAL A 145 -15.58 -10.63 18.27
N ALA A 146 -15.87 -9.80 17.29
CA ALA A 146 -15.54 -8.38 17.30
C ALA A 146 -16.53 -7.68 18.23
N ASN A 147 -16.03 -6.93 19.20
CA ASN A 147 -16.84 -6.21 20.16
C ASN A 147 -16.46 -4.74 19.99
N GLU A 148 -17.31 -4.02 19.30
CA GLU A 148 -17.05 -2.70 18.75
C GLU A 148 -16.75 -1.71 19.86
N GLY A 149 -17.60 -1.67 20.89
CA GLY A 149 -17.39 -0.78 22.02
C GLY A 149 -17.83 0.66 21.75
N GLU A 150 -18.82 0.87 20.89
CA GLU A 150 -19.32 2.21 20.57
C GLU A 150 -19.74 3.04 21.80
N PRO A 151 -19.53 4.37 21.75
CA PRO A 151 -20.07 5.30 22.72
C PRO A 151 -21.60 5.41 22.62
N ASN A 152 -22.22 5.95 23.66
CA ASN A 152 -23.64 6.34 23.56
C ASN A 152 -23.80 7.70 22.85
N ASP A 153 -25.01 8.02 22.38
CA ASP A 153 -25.26 9.23 21.56
C ASP A 153 -24.67 10.54 22.13
N ASP A 154 -24.75 10.76 23.44
CA ASP A 154 -24.21 11.97 24.09
C ASP A 154 -22.71 11.89 24.47
N TYR A 155 -22.03 10.81 24.07
CA TYR A 155 -20.61 10.52 24.31
C TYR A 155 -20.20 10.47 25.79
N SER A 156 -21.15 10.31 26.72
CA SER A 156 -20.85 10.29 28.16
C SER A 156 -20.38 8.92 28.68
N VAL A 157 -20.63 7.85 27.93
CA VAL A 157 -20.17 6.49 28.20
C VAL A 157 -19.59 5.91 26.92
N ASP A 158 -18.27 5.69 26.94
CA ASP A 158 -17.45 5.25 25.82
C ASP A 158 -16.64 4.01 26.28
N PRO A 159 -17.16 2.80 26.06
CA PRO A 159 -16.49 1.55 26.45
C PRO A 159 -15.24 1.28 25.60
N GLU A 160 -14.42 0.32 26.04
CA GLU A 160 -13.26 -0.11 25.25
C GLU A 160 -13.68 -1.18 24.24
N GLY A 161 -13.23 -1.03 22.99
CA GLY A 161 -13.31 -2.08 21.97
C GLY A 161 -12.45 -3.29 22.34
N SER A 162 -12.86 -4.48 21.90
CA SER A 162 -12.14 -5.73 22.21
C SER A 162 -12.47 -6.87 21.27
N ILE A 163 -11.66 -7.93 21.29
CA ILE A 163 -11.94 -9.17 20.57
C ILE A 163 -12.09 -10.32 21.56
N SER A 164 -13.21 -11.04 21.49
CA SER A 164 -13.45 -12.22 22.32
C SER A 164 -13.13 -13.50 21.54
N VAL A 165 -12.30 -14.36 22.11
CA VAL A 165 -11.99 -15.70 21.61
C VAL A 165 -12.69 -16.73 22.48
N ILE A 166 -13.69 -17.40 21.93
CA ILE A 166 -14.48 -18.41 22.61
C ILE A 166 -13.98 -19.80 22.19
N ASP A 167 -13.38 -20.54 23.11
CA ASP A 167 -13.03 -21.94 22.89
C ASP A 167 -14.26 -22.83 23.03
N VAL A 168 -14.60 -23.57 21.96
CA VAL A 168 -15.70 -24.52 21.90
C VAL A 168 -15.23 -25.95 21.59
N SER A 169 -13.93 -26.21 21.71
CA SER A 169 -13.30 -27.53 21.45
C SER A 169 -13.85 -28.64 22.34
N SER A 170 -14.33 -28.29 23.54
CA SER A 170 -15.02 -29.19 24.48
C SER A 170 -16.55 -29.19 24.32
N GLY A 171 -17.05 -28.64 23.20
CA GLY A 171 -18.45 -28.41 22.87
C GLY A 171 -18.98 -27.08 23.43
N ALA A 172 -19.95 -26.48 22.74
CA ALA A 172 -20.55 -25.19 23.10
C ALA A 172 -21.14 -25.12 24.53
N ALA A 173 -21.58 -26.26 25.08
CA ALA A 173 -22.04 -26.36 26.47
C ALA A 173 -20.95 -26.09 27.51
N ASN A 174 -19.68 -26.19 27.13
CA ASN A 174 -18.52 -25.95 28.00
C ASN A 174 -17.65 -24.80 27.45
N ALA A 175 -18.24 -23.89 26.69
CA ALA A 175 -17.54 -22.78 26.07
C ALA A 175 -16.81 -21.90 27.10
N THR A 176 -15.60 -21.46 26.79
CA THR A 176 -14.81 -20.55 27.64
C THR A 176 -14.33 -19.35 26.84
N VAL A 177 -14.37 -18.16 27.44
CA VAL A 177 -14.03 -16.89 26.76
C VAL A 177 -12.68 -16.38 27.23
N THR A 178 -11.86 -15.92 26.27
CA THR A 178 -10.68 -15.08 26.48
C THR A 178 -10.91 -13.76 25.77
N SER A 179 -10.69 -12.62 26.44
CA SER A 179 -10.77 -11.30 25.82
C SER A 179 -9.37 -10.79 25.49
N ILE A 180 -9.22 -10.26 24.28
CA ILE A 180 -8.05 -9.54 23.78
C ILE A 180 -8.43 -8.06 23.76
N ASN A 181 -7.62 -7.22 24.41
CA ASN A 181 -7.83 -5.78 24.54
C ASN A 181 -6.65 -4.98 23.99
N PHE A 182 -6.80 -3.66 23.94
CA PHE A 182 -5.84 -2.74 23.35
C PHE A 182 -5.03 -1.92 24.37
N ASN A 183 -5.15 -2.19 25.68
CA ASN A 183 -4.58 -1.31 26.71
C ASN A 183 -3.05 -1.14 26.62
N SER A 184 -2.35 -2.10 26.00
CA SER A 184 -0.89 -1.99 25.75
C SER A 184 -0.51 -0.98 24.66
N TYR A 185 -1.49 -0.35 24.02
CA TYR A 185 -1.33 0.67 22.99
C TYR A 185 -1.80 2.06 23.44
N ASP A 186 -2.39 2.20 24.63
CA ASP A 186 -2.89 3.49 25.14
C ASP A 186 -1.78 4.54 25.33
N ASP A 187 -0.52 4.12 25.42
CA ASP A 187 0.67 4.99 25.48
C ASP A 187 1.39 5.15 24.13
N LYS A 188 0.74 4.76 23.01
CA LYS A 188 1.30 4.74 21.65
C LYS A 188 0.42 5.45 20.61
N LYS A 189 -0.44 6.37 21.05
CA LYS A 189 -1.39 7.10 20.20
C LYS A 189 -0.69 7.80 19.04
N GLU A 190 0.36 8.57 19.31
CA GLU A 190 1.09 9.31 18.28
C GLU A 190 1.95 8.37 17.41
N SER A 191 2.43 7.26 17.97
CA SER A 191 3.10 6.22 17.18
C SER A 191 2.16 5.58 16.16
N LEU A 192 0.91 5.29 16.52
CA LEU A 192 -0.09 4.72 15.61
C LEU A 192 -0.54 5.74 14.55
N LYS A 193 -0.75 7.01 14.96
CA LYS A 193 -1.01 8.10 14.01
C LYS A 193 0.10 8.27 12.98
N ASN A 194 1.37 8.17 13.40
CA ASN A 194 2.51 8.21 12.48
C ASN A 194 2.55 7.02 11.49
N LYS A 195 1.95 5.86 11.84
CA LYS A 195 1.75 4.77 10.86
C LYS A 195 0.66 5.09 9.84
N GLY A 196 -0.24 6.02 10.14
CA GLY A 196 -1.40 6.37 9.32
C GLY A 196 -2.73 5.81 9.86
N ILE A 197 -2.78 5.45 11.15
CA ILE A 197 -4.01 5.00 11.83
C ILE A 197 -4.70 6.23 12.44
N ARG A 198 -6.02 6.32 12.28
CA ARG A 198 -6.80 7.43 12.85
C ARG A 198 -7.09 7.14 14.32
N ILE A 199 -6.66 8.04 15.21
CA ILE A 199 -6.99 8.00 16.64
C ILE A 199 -7.36 9.42 17.12
N PHE A 200 -8.64 9.70 17.28
CA PHE A 200 -9.20 11.06 17.35
C PHE A 200 -10.44 11.22 18.24
N GLY A 201 -11.10 10.15 18.69
CA GLY A 201 -12.42 10.22 19.33
C GLY A 201 -12.47 11.12 20.56
N ASN A 202 -13.68 11.65 20.79
CA ASN A 202 -13.99 12.60 21.86
C ASN A 202 -13.01 13.79 21.90
N ASN A 203 -12.83 14.47 20.76
CA ASN A 203 -11.91 15.60 20.58
C ASN A 203 -10.46 15.28 21.00
N GLY A 204 -9.99 14.08 20.66
CA GLY A 204 -8.65 13.59 20.97
C GLY A 204 -8.45 13.10 22.39
N THR A 205 -9.49 13.06 23.23
CA THR A 205 -9.39 12.62 24.62
C THR A 205 -9.55 11.11 24.82
N ALA A 206 -10.10 10.40 23.82
CA ALA A 206 -10.21 8.94 23.85
C ALA A 206 -8.81 8.27 23.90
N THR A 207 -8.73 7.21 24.69
CA THR A 207 -7.60 6.26 24.68
C THR A 207 -7.63 5.42 23.41
N VAL A 208 -6.52 4.80 23.02
CA VAL A 208 -6.50 3.90 21.86
C VAL A 208 -7.50 2.75 22.03
N SER A 209 -7.69 2.26 23.26
CA SER A 209 -8.62 1.17 23.53
C SER A 209 -10.09 1.52 23.39
N GLN A 210 -10.46 2.78 23.62
CA GLN A 210 -11.82 3.28 23.35
C GLN A 210 -12.00 3.60 21.87
N ASP A 211 -10.94 4.08 21.23
CA ASP A 211 -11.00 4.61 19.88
C ASP A 211 -10.83 3.58 18.77
N LEU A 212 -10.46 2.34 19.11
CA LEU A 212 -10.46 1.23 18.18
C LEU A 212 -11.75 0.45 18.39
N GLU A 213 -12.59 0.47 17.37
CA GLU A 213 -13.90 -0.19 17.30
C GLU A 213 -13.80 -1.39 16.36
N PRO A 214 -13.62 -2.64 16.85
CA PRO A 214 -13.58 -3.83 16.00
C PRO A 214 -14.98 -4.19 15.48
N GLU A 215 -15.14 -4.31 14.15
CA GLU A 215 -16.44 -4.64 13.52
C GLU A 215 -16.44 -6.03 12.91
N PHE A 216 -15.58 -6.30 11.91
CA PHE A 216 -15.62 -7.50 11.08
C PHE A 216 -14.35 -8.35 11.19
N ILE A 217 -14.49 -9.69 11.17
CA ILE A 217 -13.37 -10.63 11.35
C ILE A 217 -13.23 -11.60 10.18
N THR A 218 -12.03 -11.75 9.64
CA THR A 218 -11.68 -12.87 8.75
C THR A 218 -10.58 -13.73 9.35
N VAL A 219 -10.74 -15.06 9.27
CA VAL A 219 -9.76 -16.04 9.76
C VAL A 219 -9.10 -16.71 8.57
N ILE A 220 -7.76 -16.71 8.54
CA ILE A 220 -7.02 -17.36 7.45
C ILE A 220 -7.21 -18.88 7.48
N GLU A 221 -7.03 -19.53 6.34
CA GLU A 221 -7.36 -20.94 6.10
C GLU A 221 -6.74 -21.92 7.11
N ASP A 222 -5.52 -21.65 7.60
CA ASP A 222 -4.84 -22.51 8.58
C ASP A 222 -5.33 -22.33 10.02
N GLY A 223 -6.20 -21.35 10.28
CA GLY A 223 -6.78 -21.06 11.59
C GLY A 223 -5.80 -20.49 12.62
N THR A 224 -4.59 -20.09 12.21
CA THR A 224 -3.54 -19.58 13.11
C THR A 224 -3.61 -18.07 13.32
N LYS A 225 -4.22 -17.32 12.39
CA LYS A 225 -4.37 -15.87 12.47
C LYS A 225 -5.77 -15.40 12.11
N ALA A 226 -6.12 -14.22 12.58
CA ALA A 226 -7.28 -13.48 12.13
C ALA A 226 -6.91 -12.01 11.86
N TYR A 227 -7.68 -11.39 10.96
CA TYR A 227 -7.65 -9.97 10.70
C TYR A 227 -8.99 -9.39 11.10
N VAL A 228 -8.96 -8.21 11.71
CA VAL A 228 -10.14 -7.50 12.21
C VAL A 228 -10.05 -6.06 11.74
N ASN A 229 -11.05 -5.54 11.03
CA ASN A 229 -11.10 -4.10 10.72
C ASN A 229 -11.55 -3.29 11.94
N CYS A 230 -11.07 -2.06 11.97
CA CYS A 230 -11.67 -0.97 12.72
C CYS A 230 -11.89 0.15 11.72
N GLN A 231 -13.13 0.34 11.28
CA GLN A 231 -13.48 1.12 10.11
C GLN A 231 -13.11 2.60 10.29
N GLU A 232 -13.54 3.21 11.38
CA GLU A 232 -13.31 4.62 11.73
C GLU A 232 -11.81 4.89 11.89
N ALA A 233 -11.06 3.91 12.39
CA ALA A 233 -9.62 3.98 12.55
C ALA A 233 -8.85 3.81 11.23
N ASN A 234 -9.51 3.38 10.15
CA ASN A 234 -8.94 3.05 8.85
C ASN A 234 -7.79 2.02 8.98
N ALA A 235 -8.03 0.97 9.75
CA ALA A 235 -6.99 0.03 10.21
C ALA A 235 -7.42 -1.44 10.21
N LEU A 236 -6.42 -2.34 10.19
CA LEU A 236 -6.58 -3.77 10.41
C LEU A 236 -5.77 -4.24 11.62
N VAL A 237 -6.42 -4.83 12.60
CA VAL A 237 -5.80 -5.53 13.73
C VAL A 237 -5.47 -6.95 13.31
N VAL A 238 -4.23 -7.39 13.57
CA VAL A 238 -3.77 -8.75 13.28
C VAL A 238 -3.65 -9.55 14.57
N LEU A 239 -4.29 -10.73 14.62
CA LEU A 239 -4.31 -11.60 15.79
C LEU A 239 -3.53 -12.90 15.56
N ASP A 240 -2.79 -13.33 16.57
CA ASP A 240 -2.30 -14.70 16.72
C ASP A 240 -3.32 -15.52 17.52
N LEU A 241 -3.92 -16.53 16.89
CA LEU A 241 -4.91 -17.41 17.51
C LEU A 241 -4.30 -18.60 18.25
N THR A 242 -2.99 -18.76 18.17
CA THR A 242 -2.24 -19.75 18.96
C THR A 242 -2.06 -19.26 20.39
N ASN A 243 -1.73 -17.97 20.53
CA ASN A 243 -1.44 -17.33 21.82
C ASN A 243 -2.55 -16.36 22.28
N ASN A 244 -3.54 -16.07 21.43
CA ASN A 244 -4.59 -15.07 21.65
C ASN A 244 -4.01 -13.69 21.96
N THR A 245 -3.14 -13.18 21.07
CA THR A 245 -2.45 -11.89 21.23
C THR A 245 -2.52 -11.06 19.96
N ILE A 246 -2.50 -9.73 20.09
CA ILE A 246 -2.34 -8.82 18.96
C ILE A 246 -0.89 -8.89 18.47
N LEU A 247 -0.73 -9.14 17.17
CA LEU A 247 0.54 -9.15 16.48
C LEU A 247 0.90 -7.77 15.94
N ASP A 248 -0.07 -7.04 15.40
CA ASP A 248 0.10 -5.72 14.78
C ASP A 248 -1.22 -4.97 14.62
N ILE A 249 -1.15 -3.66 14.39
CA ILE A 249 -2.25 -2.82 13.90
C ILE A 249 -1.74 -2.12 12.64
N LEU A 250 -2.31 -2.49 11.50
CA LEU A 250 -1.88 -2.09 10.16
C LEU A 250 -2.71 -0.91 9.66
N PRO A 251 -2.07 0.15 9.14
CA PRO A 251 -2.78 1.24 8.45
C PRO A 251 -3.23 0.77 7.07
N LEU A 252 -4.42 1.20 6.62
CA LEU A 252 -4.87 0.96 5.25
C LEU A 252 -4.35 2.02 4.25
N GLY A 253 -3.91 3.18 4.76
CA GLY A 253 -3.45 4.31 3.95
C GLY A 253 -4.60 5.09 3.32
N TYR A 254 -4.31 5.83 2.26
CA TYR A 254 -5.29 6.71 1.60
C TYR A 254 -5.22 6.58 0.08
N LYS A 255 -6.38 6.68 -0.58
CA LYS A 255 -6.50 6.83 -2.02
C LYS A 255 -6.37 8.31 -2.39
N ASN A 256 -5.32 8.69 -3.11
CA ASN A 256 -5.18 10.07 -3.58
C ASN A 256 -5.97 10.29 -4.87
N HIS A 257 -7.10 10.99 -4.82
CA HIS A 257 -8.00 11.20 -5.96
C HIS A 257 -7.47 12.18 -7.02
N MET A 258 -6.30 12.80 -6.79
CA MET A 258 -5.53 13.53 -7.81
C MET A 258 -4.45 12.69 -8.48
N LEU A 259 -4.10 11.55 -7.86
CA LEU A 259 -3.30 10.51 -8.50
C LEU A 259 -4.26 9.44 -9.03
N GLY A 260 -3.71 8.37 -9.60
CA GLY A 260 -4.49 7.19 -9.97
C GLY A 260 -3.71 5.92 -9.73
N THR A 261 -4.15 4.81 -10.31
CA THR A 261 -3.51 3.51 -10.09
C THR A 261 -2.03 3.55 -10.53
N PRO A 262 -1.07 3.23 -9.63
CA PRO A 262 0.34 3.23 -9.98
C PRO A 262 0.71 2.00 -10.82
N SER A 263 1.66 2.19 -11.73
CA SER A 263 2.27 1.13 -12.53
C SER A 263 3.75 1.44 -12.76
N VAL A 264 4.58 0.41 -12.95
CA VAL A 264 6.02 0.58 -13.17
C VAL A 264 6.45 0.04 -14.51
N THR A 265 7.32 0.79 -15.19
CA THR A 265 8.14 0.29 -16.31
C THR A 265 9.61 0.27 -15.87
N SER A 266 10.23 -0.91 -15.88
CA SER A 266 11.61 -1.11 -15.43
C SER A 266 12.57 -1.24 -16.60
N TYR A 267 13.72 -0.55 -16.50
CA TYR A 267 14.78 -0.53 -17.50
C TYR A 267 16.09 -1.00 -16.88
N THR A 268 16.60 -2.14 -17.33
CA THR A 268 17.88 -2.70 -16.87
C THR A 268 19.05 -2.03 -17.59
N LEU A 269 19.65 -1.01 -16.98
CA LEU A 269 20.59 -0.10 -17.64
C LEU A 269 21.80 -0.83 -18.24
N ASN A 270 22.36 -1.78 -17.51
CA ASN A 270 23.54 -2.54 -17.91
C ASN A 270 23.26 -3.63 -18.96
N GLU A 271 22.00 -3.96 -19.25
CA GLU A 271 21.61 -4.89 -20.31
C GLU A 271 21.16 -4.18 -21.60
N LEU A 272 20.68 -2.93 -21.49
CA LEU A 272 20.10 -2.17 -22.59
C LEU A 272 21.14 -1.47 -23.47
N VAL A 273 22.39 -1.36 -23.03
CA VAL A 273 23.46 -0.68 -23.76
C VAL A 273 24.54 -1.66 -24.20
N ALA A 274 24.72 -1.81 -25.53
CA ALA A 274 25.92 -2.44 -26.06
C ALA A 274 27.13 -1.59 -25.66
N ASN A 275 28.02 -2.13 -24.82
CA ASN A 275 29.22 -1.49 -24.25
C ASN A 275 29.00 -0.57 -23.04
N TRP A 276 28.14 -0.95 -22.09
CA TRP A 276 28.12 -0.32 -20.76
C TRP A 276 29.55 -0.28 -20.15
N PRO A 277 30.03 0.84 -19.59
CA PRO A 277 31.45 0.98 -19.28
C PRO A 277 31.95 0.05 -18.18
N ALA A 278 33.11 -0.56 -18.41
CA ALA A 278 33.88 -1.22 -17.37
C ALA A 278 34.64 -0.18 -16.52
N LEU A 279 34.54 -0.29 -15.20
CA LEU A 279 35.35 0.46 -14.24
C LEU A 279 36.75 -0.13 -14.11
N GLY A 280 36.88 -1.45 -14.22
CA GLY A 280 38.16 -2.14 -14.15
C GLY A 280 38.06 -3.62 -13.77
N ALA A 281 39.19 -4.31 -13.80
CA ALA A 281 39.33 -5.67 -13.28
C ALA A 281 39.62 -5.61 -11.77
N PRO A 282 38.92 -6.41 -10.93
CA PRO A 282 39.21 -6.54 -9.52
C PRO A 282 40.70 -6.82 -9.22
N ALA A 283 41.20 -6.34 -8.08
CA ALA A 283 42.54 -6.67 -7.61
C ALA A 283 42.70 -8.15 -7.18
N TYR A 284 41.59 -8.88 -7.01
CA TYR A 284 41.50 -10.26 -6.51
C TYR A 284 40.77 -11.17 -7.52
N ASP A 285 40.71 -12.49 -7.28
CA ASP A 285 40.04 -13.49 -8.13
C ASP A 285 40.51 -13.54 -9.61
N GLY A 286 41.78 -13.23 -9.86
CA GLY A 286 42.33 -13.19 -11.21
C GLY A 286 41.75 -12.05 -12.06
N GLY A 287 41.17 -11.02 -11.43
CA GLY A 287 40.60 -9.86 -12.09
C GLY A 287 39.26 -10.13 -12.78
N GLN A 288 38.46 -11.06 -12.24
CA GLN A 288 37.14 -11.41 -12.76
C GLN A 288 36.06 -11.49 -11.66
N PRO A 289 34.80 -11.21 -12.00
CA PRO A 289 34.34 -10.58 -13.25
C PRO A 289 34.82 -9.12 -13.37
N VAL A 290 34.86 -8.58 -14.59
CA VAL A 290 35.10 -7.14 -14.79
C VAL A 290 33.99 -6.36 -14.11
N VAL A 291 34.35 -5.34 -13.32
CA VAL A 291 33.36 -4.50 -12.64
C VAL A 291 32.85 -3.45 -13.61
N ASN A 292 31.54 -3.38 -13.78
CA ASN A 292 30.88 -2.41 -14.62
C ASN A 292 30.48 -1.16 -13.82
N LEU A 293 30.23 -0.06 -14.51
CA LEU A 293 29.61 1.12 -13.91
C LEU A 293 28.25 0.72 -13.32
N GLY A 294 27.96 1.19 -12.12
CA GLY A 294 26.80 0.80 -11.33
C GLY A 294 26.98 1.41 -9.95
N GLY A 295 26.44 0.77 -8.92
CA GLY A 295 26.56 1.24 -7.54
C GLY A 295 25.73 2.50 -7.26
N PHE A 296 24.69 2.76 -8.07
CA PHE A 296 24.06 4.07 -8.11
C PHE A 296 23.15 4.30 -6.89
N SER A 297 23.55 5.22 -6.03
CA SER A 297 22.86 5.53 -4.76
C SER A 297 22.26 6.93 -4.72
N GLY A 298 22.14 7.59 -5.87
CA GLY A 298 21.45 8.87 -5.99
C GLY A 298 21.03 9.14 -7.43
N LEU A 299 19.92 9.84 -7.61
CA LEU A 299 19.35 10.16 -8.92
C LEU A 299 18.84 11.60 -8.99
N TYR A 300 19.19 12.30 -10.07
CA TYR A 300 18.66 13.62 -10.38
C TYR A 300 18.11 13.65 -11.81
N PHE A 301 16.93 14.24 -12.00
CA PHE A 301 16.32 14.47 -13.31
C PHE A 301 16.60 15.89 -13.80
N ASP A 302 17.18 16.02 -14.99
CA ASP A 302 17.51 17.30 -15.63
C ASP A 302 16.33 17.77 -16.48
N ASP A 303 15.37 18.44 -15.84
CA ASP A 303 14.17 18.98 -16.46
C ASP A 303 14.49 20.01 -17.57
N VAL A 304 15.56 20.78 -17.41
CA VAL A 304 15.98 21.82 -18.36
C VAL A 304 16.43 21.23 -19.70
N ASN A 305 17.20 20.15 -19.68
CA ASN A 305 17.74 19.54 -20.90
C ASN A 305 16.90 18.35 -21.41
N SER A 306 15.95 17.87 -20.62
CA SER A 306 15.03 16.80 -21.04
C SER A 306 13.98 17.31 -22.03
N THR A 307 13.40 16.36 -22.78
CA THR A 307 12.27 16.59 -23.69
C THR A 307 11.18 15.57 -23.40
N ASP A 308 10.01 15.69 -24.06
CA ASP A 308 8.91 14.72 -23.93
C ASP A 308 9.32 13.27 -24.25
N THR A 309 10.40 13.07 -25.03
CA THR A 309 10.87 11.73 -25.42
C THR A 309 12.20 11.34 -24.80
N ASP A 310 13.10 12.29 -24.55
CA ASP A 310 14.44 12.02 -24.04
C ASP A 310 14.57 12.59 -22.62
N TYR A 311 14.58 11.70 -21.63
CA TYR A 311 14.72 12.05 -20.21
C TYR A 311 16.17 11.90 -19.79
N ILE A 312 16.76 12.98 -19.32
CA ILE A 312 18.17 13.06 -18.95
C ILE A 312 18.30 12.95 -17.43
N PHE A 313 19.18 12.06 -17.00
CA PHE A 313 19.45 11.78 -15.60
C PHE A 313 20.93 11.94 -15.27
N TYR A 314 21.20 12.36 -14.04
CA TYR A 314 22.50 12.23 -13.41
C TYR A 314 22.37 11.26 -12.24
N ALA A 315 23.23 10.24 -12.22
CA ALA A 315 23.32 9.31 -11.10
C ALA A 315 24.75 9.27 -10.58
N ILE A 316 24.88 8.95 -9.31
CA ILE A 316 26.17 8.88 -8.63
C ILE A 316 26.37 7.48 -8.07
N PRO A 317 27.49 6.82 -8.39
CA PRO A 317 27.90 5.64 -7.65
C PRO A 317 28.39 5.97 -6.24
N ASP A 318 28.18 5.04 -5.31
CA ASP A 318 28.67 5.07 -3.92
C ASP A 318 30.23 5.12 -3.80
N ARG A 319 30.77 4.66 -2.65
CA ARG A 319 32.21 4.52 -2.39
C ARG A 319 33.00 3.65 -3.38
N GLY A 320 32.35 3.01 -4.35
CA GLY A 320 33.01 2.21 -5.35
C GLY A 320 33.14 0.73 -4.95
N PRO A 321 33.58 -0.14 -5.87
CA PRO A 321 33.55 -1.59 -5.69
C PRO A 321 34.28 -2.09 -4.44
N ASN A 322 33.52 -2.53 -3.45
CA ASN A 322 34.03 -3.04 -2.16
C ASN A 322 33.30 -4.32 -1.71
N ASP A 323 33.89 -5.02 -0.73
CA ASP A 323 33.24 -6.13 -0.04
C ASP A 323 32.71 -5.71 1.32
N SER A 324 31.98 -6.62 1.98
CA SER A 324 31.54 -6.48 3.37
C SER A 324 32.71 -6.21 4.33
N PRO A 325 32.47 -5.50 5.44
CA PRO A 325 33.55 -5.18 6.37
C PRO A 325 34.05 -6.43 7.08
N VAL A 326 35.37 -6.53 7.26
CA VAL A 326 36.01 -7.62 8.00
C VAL A 326 36.17 -7.17 9.45
N SER A 327 35.58 -7.93 10.37
CA SER A 327 35.58 -7.63 11.81
C SER A 327 36.99 -7.49 12.37
N ILE A 328 37.23 -6.45 13.17
CA ILE A 328 38.47 -6.26 13.93
C ILE A 328 38.86 -7.50 14.76
N ALA A 329 37.89 -8.29 15.23
CA ALA A 329 38.14 -9.48 16.04
C ALA A 329 38.75 -10.64 15.25
N ASP A 330 38.59 -10.63 13.93
CA ASP A 330 38.97 -11.73 13.05
C ASP A 330 40.28 -11.45 12.30
N VAL A 331 40.93 -10.31 12.55
CA VAL A 331 42.06 -9.81 11.77
C VAL A 331 43.33 -9.74 12.62
N THR A 332 44.46 -10.18 12.05
CA THR A 332 45.80 -10.10 12.66
C THR A 332 46.79 -9.36 11.75
N PRO A 333 47.59 -8.40 12.27
CA PRO A 333 47.46 -7.77 13.59
C PRO A 333 46.12 -7.03 13.73
N ALA A 334 45.65 -6.85 14.96
CA ALA A 334 44.37 -6.19 15.21
C ALA A 334 44.40 -4.73 14.70
N PRO A 335 43.50 -4.34 13.76
CA PRO A 335 43.40 -2.97 13.26
C PRO A 335 42.72 -2.03 14.28
N THR A 336 42.63 -0.73 13.96
CA THR A 336 41.93 0.25 14.82
C THR A 336 40.41 0.19 14.73
N LYS A 337 39.91 -0.30 13.58
CA LYS A 337 38.48 -0.46 13.21
C LYS A 337 38.37 -1.66 12.28
N ASN A 338 37.15 -2.07 11.94
CA ASN A 338 36.93 -3.08 10.90
C ASN A 338 37.67 -2.70 9.60
N LEU A 339 38.11 -3.71 8.86
CA LEU A 339 38.69 -3.47 7.54
C LEU A 339 37.57 -3.31 6.51
N ARG A 340 37.77 -2.42 5.53
CA ARG A 340 36.91 -2.30 4.34
C ARG A 340 37.70 -2.70 3.09
N PRO A 341 37.47 -3.91 2.53
CA PRO A 341 38.19 -4.35 1.34
C PRO A 341 37.65 -3.70 0.07
N PHE A 342 38.52 -3.06 -0.72
CA PHE A 342 38.22 -2.51 -2.04
C PHE A 342 38.73 -3.44 -3.15
N LYS A 343 37.81 -3.83 -4.05
CA LYS A 343 38.15 -4.58 -5.27
C LYS A 343 38.82 -3.69 -6.31
N LEU A 344 38.42 -2.42 -6.38
CA LEU A 344 39.07 -1.39 -7.21
C LEU A 344 39.68 -0.28 -6.33
N PRO A 345 40.88 -0.47 -5.75
CA PRO A 345 41.48 0.47 -4.79
C PRO A 345 41.80 1.88 -5.37
N ASN A 346 41.88 1.96 -6.71
CA ASN A 346 42.11 3.19 -7.47
C ASN A 346 40.82 3.81 -8.02
N TYR A 347 39.64 3.37 -7.55
CA TYR A 347 38.38 3.98 -7.93
C TYR A 347 38.36 5.47 -7.57
N GLN A 348 37.97 6.28 -8.55
CA GLN A 348 37.70 7.70 -8.41
C GLN A 348 36.19 7.93 -8.50
N GLY A 349 35.64 8.72 -7.58
CA GLY A 349 34.23 9.11 -7.60
C GLY A 349 33.88 9.86 -8.88
N ARG A 350 32.65 9.69 -9.36
CA ARG A 350 32.21 10.22 -10.66
C ARG A 350 30.71 10.37 -10.71
N ILE A 351 30.20 11.28 -11.53
CA ILE A 351 28.77 11.38 -11.83
C ILE A 351 28.55 10.78 -13.22
N ALA A 352 27.58 9.88 -13.34
CA ALA A 352 27.15 9.31 -14.61
C ALA A 352 25.95 10.10 -15.15
N LYS A 353 26.09 10.63 -16.38
CA LYS A 353 24.98 11.27 -17.09
C LYS A 353 24.45 10.31 -18.14
N PHE A 354 23.15 10.04 -18.16
CA PHE A 354 22.53 9.16 -19.15
C PHE A 354 21.16 9.67 -19.60
N THR A 355 20.74 9.24 -20.78
CA THR A 355 19.46 9.58 -21.39
C THR A 355 18.61 8.32 -21.55
N LEU A 356 17.35 8.35 -21.09
CA LEU A 356 16.31 7.39 -21.41
C LEU A 356 15.43 7.95 -22.53
N ASN A 357 15.34 7.25 -23.66
CA ASN A 357 14.33 7.53 -24.67
C ASN A 357 13.02 6.80 -24.30
N LYS A 358 12.02 7.54 -23.81
CA LYS A 358 10.71 7.02 -23.40
C LYS A 358 9.90 6.43 -24.55
N ALA A 359 10.19 6.79 -25.80
CA ALA A 359 9.43 6.31 -26.95
C ALA A 359 9.80 4.89 -27.39
N ASN A 360 11.04 4.44 -27.13
CA ASN A 360 11.52 3.12 -27.54
C ASN A 360 12.22 2.34 -26.41
N GLY A 361 12.39 2.95 -25.24
CA GLY A 361 13.01 2.33 -24.06
C GLY A 361 14.54 2.21 -24.11
N THR A 362 15.23 2.84 -25.07
CA THR A 362 16.70 2.78 -25.13
C THR A 362 17.33 3.74 -24.13
N VAL A 363 18.41 3.30 -23.47
CA VAL A 363 19.24 4.14 -22.61
C VAL A 363 20.59 4.41 -23.28
N THR A 364 21.14 5.61 -23.14
CA THR A 364 22.51 5.94 -23.55
C THR A 364 23.27 6.59 -22.40
N LEU A 365 24.50 6.14 -22.14
CA LEU A 365 25.40 6.88 -21.27
C LEU A 365 26.03 8.03 -22.07
N ASP A 366 25.81 9.25 -21.61
CA ASP A 366 26.21 10.47 -22.32
C ASP A 366 27.56 10.99 -21.84
N ASP A 367 27.83 10.94 -20.53
CA ASP A 367 29.08 11.44 -19.95
C ASP A 367 29.41 10.80 -18.58
N GLN A 368 30.68 10.92 -18.17
CA GLN A 368 31.17 10.62 -16.81
C GLN A 368 32.00 11.80 -16.29
N ILE A 369 31.48 12.50 -15.29
CA ILE A 369 32.13 13.68 -14.68
C ILE A 369 32.95 13.22 -13.48
N MET A 370 34.27 13.31 -13.57
CA MET A 370 35.17 12.80 -12.52
C MET A 370 35.34 13.80 -11.37
N LEU A 371 35.23 13.32 -10.14
CA LEU A 371 35.30 14.18 -8.94
C LEU A 371 36.74 14.44 -8.50
N THR A 372 37.05 15.71 -8.24
CA THR A 372 38.40 16.17 -7.83
C THR A 372 38.33 17.16 -6.66
N ARG A 373 39.44 17.28 -5.92
CA ARG A 373 39.59 18.25 -4.83
C ARG A 373 39.60 19.70 -5.36
N LYS A 374 39.69 20.68 -4.44
CA LYS A 374 39.72 22.12 -4.77
C LYS A 374 40.84 22.55 -5.73
N ASP A 375 41.88 21.73 -5.90
CA ASP A 375 42.95 21.97 -6.88
C ASP A 375 42.55 21.61 -8.33
N GLY A 376 41.44 20.89 -8.53
CA GLY A 376 40.94 20.43 -9.83
C GLY A 376 41.73 19.28 -10.45
N THR A 377 42.63 18.63 -9.70
CA THR A 377 43.52 17.58 -10.22
C THR A 377 43.66 16.37 -9.32
N THR A 378 43.59 16.55 -7.99
CA THR A 378 43.66 15.43 -7.05
C THR A 378 42.33 14.69 -7.04
N PRO A 379 42.30 13.39 -7.39
CA PRO A 379 41.08 12.59 -7.35
C PRO A 379 40.47 12.53 -5.95
N ILE A 380 39.14 12.51 -5.91
CA ILE A 380 38.40 12.06 -4.72
C ILE A 380 38.07 10.58 -4.90
N THR A 381 38.44 9.77 -3.92
CA THR A 381 38.23 8.31 -3.94
C THR A 381 37.08 7.91 -3.00
N GLY A 382 36.67 6.64 -2.98
CA GLY A 382 35.70 6.17 -1.99
C GLY A 382 36.29 5.57 -0.72
N LYS A 383 37.52 5.95 -0.38
CA LYS A 383 38.16 5.50 0.88
C LYS A 383 37.72 6.39 2.04
N GLY A 384 37.58 5.81 3.23
CA GLY A 384 37.25 6.55 4.46
C GLY A 384 38.26 7.66 4.78
N ASN A 385 37.88 8.58 5.69
CA ASN A 385 38.60 9.83 5.89
C ASN A 385 39.46 9.88 7.15
N ILE A 386 38.94 9.39 8.28
CA ILE A 386 39.54 9.59 9.60
C ILE A 386 40.10 8.26 10.15
N PRO A 387 41.43 8.14 10.27
CA PRO A 387 42.06 7.00 10.92
C PRO A 387 41.57 6.78 12.37
N GLY A 388 41.14 5.56 12.67
CA GLY A 388 40.65 5.16 14.00
C GLY A 388 39.20 5.55 14.30
N TYR A 389 38.53 6.23 13.38
CA TYR A 389 37.10 6.49 13.46
C TYR A 389 36.36 5.69 12.38
N ASP A 390 36.79 5.86 11.13
CA ASP A 390 36.26 5.13 9.98
C ASP A 390 36.91 3.75 9.85
N GLU A 391 36.27 2.88 9.08
CA GLU A 391 36.82 1.57 8.72
C GLU A 391 38.17 1.73 8.00
N VAL A 392 39.09 0.80 8.25
CA VAL A 392 40.44 0.86 7.66
C VAL A 392 40.35 0.43 6.20
N PRO A 393 40.63 1.31 5.21
CA PRO A 393 40.56 0.93 3.82
C PRO A 393 41.70 -0.04 3.50
N VAL A 394 41.37 -1.17 2.89
CA VAL A 394 42.34 -2.18 2.47
C VAL A 394 42.06 -2.68 1.06
N THR A 395 43.01 -3.36 0.45
CA THR A 395 42.79 -4.17 -0.75
C THR A 395 43.40 -5.55 -0.57
N TYR A 396 43.06 -6.48 -1.44
CA TYR A 396 43.59 -7.84 -1.42
C TYR A 396 45.05 -7.86 -1.87
N THR A 397 45.84 -8.77 -1.28
CA THR A 397 47.21 -9.05 -1.71
C THR A 397 47.39 -10.54 -1.98
N ASP A 398 48.08 -10.83 -3.09
CA ASP A 398 48.60 -12.15 -3.43
C ASP A 398 49.84 -12.03 -4.34
N ALA A 399 50.44 -13.16 -4.71
CA ALA A 399 51.64 -13.22 -5.56
C ALA A 399 51.48 -12.63 -6.97
N ASN A 400 50.24 -12.43 -7.44
CA ASN A 400 49.86 -11.91 -8.75
C ASN A 400 49.32 -10.47 -8.69
N THR A 401 49.02 -9.93 -7.50
CA THR A 401 48.59 -8.53 -7.32
C THR A 401 49.77 -7.54 -7.36
N ALA A 402 49.46 -6.25 -7.54
CA ALA A 402 50.46 -5.17 -7.52
C ALA A 402 51.02 -4.86 -6.11
N TYR A 403 50.29 -5.25 -5.07
CA TYR A 403 50.66 -5.04 -3.66
C TYR A 403 51.15 -6.36 -3.10
N THR A 404 52.46 -6.49 -2.88
CA THR A 404 53.06 -7.78 -2.47
C THR A 404 53.25 -7.92 -0.96
N ASN A 405 52.98 -6.87 -0.19
CA ASN A 405 53.05 -6.89 1.27
C ASN A 405 51.69 -7.20 1.89
N VAL A 406 51.71 -8.06 2.89
CA VAL A 406 50.57 -8.40 3.75
C VAL A 406 50.66 -7.55 5.02
N ASP A 407 49.71 -6.64 5.18
CA ASP A 407 49.61 -5.80 6.39
C ASP A 407 48.64 -6.40 7.40
N TYR A 408 47.62 -7.12 6.91
CA TYR A 408 46.59 -7.79 7.71
C TYR A 408 46.20 -9.15 7.12
N THR A 409 45.71 -10.08 7.94
CA THR A 409 45.11 -11.35 7.48
C THR A 409 44.00 -11.80 8.42
N ASN A 410 42.97 -12.46 7.88
CA ASN A 410 41.97 -13.19 8.67
C ASN A 410 42.20 -14.72 8.70
N GLY A 411 43.37 -15.16 8.24
CA GLY A 411 43.74 -16.58 8.09
C GLY A 411 43.30 -17.23 6.78
N THR A 412 42.32 -16.65 6.07
CA THR A 412 41.89 -17.11 4.74
C THR A 412 42.35 -16.16 3.64
N GLU A 413 42.25 -14.86 3.90
CA GLU A 413 42.59 -13.78 2.99
C GLU A 413 43.69 -12.91 3.60
N GLU A 414 44.48 -12.31 2.71
CA GLU A 414 45.56 -11.39 3.02
C GLU A 414 45.23 -10.01 2.47
N TYR A 415 45.47 -8.97 3.27
CA TYR A 415 45.10 -7.59 2.94
C TYR A 415 46.29 -6.63 3.05
N HIS A 416 46.32 -5.66 2.14
CA HIS A 416 47.21 -4.52 2.14
C HIS A 416 46.48 -3.26 2.58
N ALA A 417 47.06 -2.50 3.50
CA ALA A 417 46.52 -1.24 3.98
C ALA A 417 46.60 -0.14 2.92
N LEU A 418 45.48 0.53 2.64
CA LEU A 418 45.43 1.70 1.76
C LEU A 418 45.48 3.00 2.58
N PRO A 419 45.95 4.10 2.00
CA PRO A 419 45.84 5.40 2.65
C PRO A 419 44.38 5.84 2.75
N PHE A 420 44.02 6.42 3.90
CA PHE A 420 42.77 7.18 4.04
C PHE A 420 42.77 8.39 3.10
N ASP A 421 41.59 8.80 2.66
CA ASP A 421 41.39 9.97 1.82
C ASP A 421 40.60 11.02 2.60
N GLU A 422 41.21 12.14 2.96
CA GLU A 422 40.59 13.20 3.79
C GLU A 422 39.24 13.70 3.22
N TYR A 423 39.06 13.61 1.89
CA TYR A 423 37.86 14.03 1.16
C TYR A 423 37.15 12.87 0.46
N GLY A 424 37.55 11.63 0.74
CA GLY A 424 36.90 10.46 0.16
C GLY A 424 35.43 10.39 0.55
N GLY A 425 34.59 9.93 -0.38
CA GLY A 425 33.14 9.97 -0.22
C GLY A 425 32.50 8.63 -0.48
N ASP A 426 31.52 8.32 0.35
CA ASP A 426 30.53 7.27 0.11
C ASP A 426 29.26 7.96 -0.35
N PHE A 427 29.24 8.32 -1.63
CA PHE A 427 28.29 9.29 -2.13
C PHE A 427 26.91 8.67 -2.35
N GLU A 428 25.89 9.31 -1.79
CA GLU A 428 24.50 8.85 -1.86
C GLU A 428 23.69 9.81 -2.75
N GLY A 429 22.72 10.54 -2.20
CA GLY A 429 21.92 11.51 -2.96
C GLY A 429 22.72 12.56 -3.74
N ILE A 430 22.16 13.01 -4.87
CA ILE A 430 22.71 14.03 -5.77
C ILE A 430 21.64 15.04 -6.19
N LEU A 431 22.03 16.32 -6.32
CA LEU A 431 21.21 17.35 -6.96
C LEU A 431 22.05 18.39 -7.70
N ILE A 432 21.39 19.22 -8.51
CA ILE A 432 21.99 20.37 -9.18
C ILE A 432 21.34 21.65 -8.67
N ASP A 433 22.16 22.60 -8.19
CA ASP A 433 21.66 23.92 -7.78
C ASP A 433 21.39 24.84 -8.98
N LYS A 434 20.75 25.98 -8.72
CA LYS A 434 20.38 26.97 -9.76
C LYS A 434 21.58 27.52 -10.55
N ASP A 435 22.79 27.41 -10.01
CA ASP A 435 24.02 27.91 -10.63
C ASP A 435 24.73 26.78 -11.41
N GLY A 436 24.13 25.58 -11.48
CA GLY A 436 24.64 24.41 -12.17
C GLY A 436 25.70 23.63 -11.38
N ASN A 437 25.82 23.86 -10.06
CA ASN A 437 26.75 23.12 -9.22
C ASN A 437 26.10 21.81 -8.75
N PHE A 438 26.89 20.75 -8.70
CA PHE A 438 26.45 19.48 -8.11
C PHE A 438 26.56 19.54 -6.59
N TRP A 439 25.56 19.01 -5.91
CA TRP A 439 25.58 18.77 -4.48
C TRP A 439 25.32 17.32 -4.18
N MET A 440 26.03 16.81 -3.16
CA MET A 440 26.06 15.39 -2.85
C MET A 440 26.17 15.19 -1.34
N CYS A 441 25.58 14.13 -0.81
CA CYS A 441 25.76 13.72 0.58
C CYS A 441 26.62 12.45 0.72
N ASP A 442 26.94 12.06 1.94
CA ASP A 442 27.98 11.07 2.26
C ASP A 442 27.55 10.15 3.41
N GLU A 443 27.63 8.84 3.20
CA GLU A 443 27.28 7.83 4.20
C GLU A 443 28.48 7.47 5.10
N TYR A 444 29.74 7.79 4.73
CA TYR A 444 30.88 7.65 5.64
C TYR A 444 30.81 8.61 6.81
N ARG A 445 30.01 9.65 6.73
CA ARG A 445 29.59 10.48 7.86
C ARG A 445 28.70 11.57 7.28
N PRO A 446 27.79 12.12 8.08
CA PRO A 446 27.03 13.29 7.69
C PRO A 446 27.95 14.41 7.18
N ALA A 447 28.02 14.54 5.86
CA ALA A 447 28.78 15.54 5.15
C ALA A 447 28.05 15.91 3.87
N ILE A 448 28.20 17.17 3.45
CA ILE A 448 27.58 17.71 2.25
C ILE A 448 28.69 18.31 1.38
N TYR A 449 28.76 17.92 0.12
CA TYR A 449 29.75 18.37 -0.84
C TYR A 449 29.11 19.28 -1.88
N LYS A 450 29.84 20.32 -2.28
CA LYS A 450 29.49 21.18 -3.42
C LYS A 450 30.60 21.09 -4.47
N PHE A 451 30.26 20.71 -5.69
CA PHE A 451 31.15 20.64 -6.84
C PHE A 451 30.69 21.60 -7.93
N ASP A 452 31.62 22.21 -8.68
CA ASP A 452 31.24 22.88 -9.91
C ASP A 452 30.80 21.88 -10.98
N ASN A 453 30.26 22.39 -12.11
CA ASN A 453 29.76 21.55 -13.20
C ASN A 453 30.84 20.69 -13.91
N THR A 454 32.12 20.82 -13.53
CA THR A 454 33.22 19.99 -14.04
C THR A 454 33.63 18.88 -13.08
N GLY A 455 32.99 18.77 -11.91
CA GLY A 455 33.33 17.80 -10.86
C GLY A 455 34.43 18.28 -9.93
N LYS A 456 34.79 19.57 -9.94
CA LYS A 456 35.80 20.12 -9.03
C LYS A 456 35.15 20.61 -7.74
N LEU A 457 35.69 20.18 -6.60
CA LEU A 457 35.19 20.55 -5.28
C LEU A 457 35.29 22.07 -5.06
N ILE A 458 34.17 22.67 -4.66
CA ILE A 458 34.07 24.05 -4.20
C ILE A 458 34.23 24.06 -2.68
N GLU A 459 33.40 23.31 -1.96
CA GLU A 459 33.42 23.20 -0.51
C GLU A 459 32.85 21.86 -0.03
N ARG A 460 33.26 21.42 1.17
CA ARG A 460 32.66 20.29 1.89
C ARG A 460 32.30 20.75 3.29
N PHE A 461 31.09 20.44 3.74
CA PHE A 461 30.57 20.75 5.07
C PHE A 461 30.49 19.47 5.89
N VAL A 462 30.99 19.52 7.13
CA VAL A 462 31.03 18.40 8.08
C VAL A 462 30.58 18.89 9.46
N SER A 463 30.29 17.96 10.36
CA SER A 463 29.93 18.28 11.75
C SER A 463 31.03 18.98 12.51
N GLU A 464 30.63 19.92 13.38
CA GLU A 464 31.52 20.52 14.38
C GLU A 464 32.24 19.44 15.19
N GLY A 465 33.55 19.60 15.38
CA GLY A 465 34.37 18.63 16.11
C GLY A 465 34.87 17.45 15.26
N ALA A 466 34.56 17.40 13.95
CA ALA A 466 35.05 16.35 13.06
C ALA A 466 36.58 16.23 13.03
N SER A 467 37.33 17.34 13.17
CA SER A 467 38.80 17.33 13.27
C SER A 467 39.33 16.76 14.58
N LEU A 468 38.50 16.62 15.61
CA LEU A 468 38.85 16.08 16.92
C LEU A 468 38.57 14.57 17.03
N LEU A 469 37.99 13.97 16.00
CA LEU A 469 37.71 12.53 15.92
C LEU A 469 38.97 11.73 15.55
N GLY A 470 38.89 10.41 15.74
CA GLY A 470 39.95 9.47 15.34
C GLY A 470 41.07 9.32 16.36
N THR A 471 42.21 8.81 15.90
CA THR A 471 43.38 8.57 16.78
C THR A 471 44.23 9.82 17.01
N THR A 472 44.15 10.81 16.12
CA THR A 472 44.98 12.02 16.16
C THR A 472 44.15 13.23 15.80
N ASN A 473 44.07 14.21 16.71
CA ASN A 473 43.40 15.47 16.44
C ASN A 473 44.11 16.21 15.31
N MET A 474 43.32 16.73 14.38
CA MET A 474 43.77 17.50 13.23
C MET A 474 43.38 18.98 13.38
N PRO A 475 43.99 19.91 12.62
CA PRO A 475 43.51 21.28 12.55
C PRO A 475 42.06 21.34 12.06
N THR A 476 41.24 22.21 12.65
CA THR A 476 39.89 22.53 12.16
C THR A 476 39.94 22.88 10.67
N GLY A 477 39.02 22.33 9.89
CA GLY A 477 38.99 22.51 8.43
C GLY A 477 39.73 21.43 7.62
N THR A 478 40.46 20.51 8.27
CA THR A 478 41.20 19.43 7.56
C THR A 478 40.28 18.59 6.67
N TYR A 479 39.10 18.23 7.21
CA TYR A 479 38.14 17.36 6.53
C TYR A 479 37.02 18.12 5.81
N GLY A 480 37.06 19.46 5.78
CA GLY A 480 35.96 20.31 5.34
C GLY A 480 35.58 21.37 6.38
N ALA A 481 34.71 22.30 6.02
CA ALA A 481 34.16 23.30 6.91
C ALA A 481 33.30 22.64 8.00
N GLU A 482 33.69 22.82 9.26
CA GLU A 482 32.98 22.31 10.43
C GLU A 482 31.81 23.23 10.78
N THR A 483 30.66 23.03 10.13
CA THR A 483 29.45 23.88 10.26
C THR A 483 28.21 23.11 10.67
N LEU A 484 28.15 21.79 10.47
CA LEU A 484 26.97 20.99 10.78
C LEU A 484 26.88 20.71 12.29
N PRO A 485 25.69 20.46 12.87
CA PRO A 485 25.57 20.19 14.30
C PRO A 485 26.43 19.01 14.78
N GLU A 486 27.06 19.15 15.96
CA GLU A 486 27.96 18.13 16.53
C GLU A 486 27.28 16.76 16.71
N VAL A 487 25.96 16.72 16.95
CA VAL A 487 25.20 15.47 17.19
C VAL A 487 25.34 14.46 16.05
N TYR A 488 25.54 14.93 14.82
CA TYR A 488 25.76 14.09 13.64
C TYR A 488 27.07 13.29 13.69
N ASN A 489 28.03 13.66 14.54
CA ASN A 489 29.17 12.80 14.85
C ASN A 489 28.75 11.51 15.55
N LYS A 490 27.56 11.43 16.17
CA LYS A 490 27.03 10.21 16.80
C LYS A 490 26.34 9.26 15.81
N ARG A 491 26.56 9.42 14.52
CA ARG A 491 26.04 8.50 13.49
C ARG A 491 26.48 7.05 13.73
N ARG A 492 25.71 6.09 13.23
CA ARG A 492 26.15 4.69 13.10
C ARG A 492 27.15 4.55 11.94
N ALA A 493 28.23 3.81 12.12
CA ALA A 493 29.21 3.58 11.05
C ALA A 493 28.50 3.07 9.79
N ASN A 494 28.83 3.65 8.63
CA ASN A 494 28.20 3.37 7.35
C ASN A 494 26.66 3.57 7.38
N ARG A 495 26.22 4.67 8.01
CA ARG A 495 24.83 5.16 8.12
C ARG A 495 24.82 6.69 8.28
N GLY A 496 25.45 7.39 7.33
CA GLY A 496 25.56 8.85 7.29
C GLY A 496 24.34 9.52 6.67
N PHE A 497 24.53 10.59 5.90
CA PHE A 497 23.43 11.18 5.15
C PHE A 497 23.18 10.35 3.89
N GLU A 498 21.93 9.90 3.72
CA GLU A 498 21.50 9.10 2.57
C GLU A 498 20.95 9.98 1.45
N ALA A 499 20.10 10.94 1.81
CA ALA A 499 19.35 11.70 0.83
C ALA A 499 19.69 13.18 0.88
N ILE A 500 19.57 13.85 -0.27
CA ILE A 500 19.73 15.29 -0.37
C ILE A 500 18.71 15.90 -1.33
N ALA A 501 18.04 16.98 -0.92
CA ALA A 501 16.98 17.62 -1.69
C ALA A 501 17.12 19.15 -1.67
N TYR A 502 16.78 19.83 -2.78
CA TYR A 502 16.99 21.27 -2.94
C TYR A 502 15.68 22.04 -3.09
N ASP A 503 15.38 22.85 -2.08
CA ASP A 503 14.37 23.89 -2.15
C ASP A 503 14.97 25.10 -2.87
N LYS A 504 14.69 25.16 -4.17
CA LYS A 504 15.21 26.18 -5.08
C LYS A 504 14.73 27.59 -4.74
N ASP A 505 13.56 27.72 -4.15
CA ASP A 505 12.89 29.00 -3.89
C ASP A 505 13.46 29.67 -2.63
N ASN A 506 13.71 28.87 -1.59
CA ASN A 506 14.33 29.36 -0.36
C ASN A 506 15.86 29.24 -0.33
N HIS A 507 16.47 28.63 -1.36
CA HIS A 507 17.90 28.32 -1.45
C HIS A 507 18.42 27.47 -0.30
N ILE A 508 17.72 26.37 -0.01
CA ILE A 508 18.05 25.47 1.10
C ILE A 508 18.22 24.05 0.60
N ILE A 509 19.27 23.41 1.10
CA ILE A 509 19.58 22.02 0.84
C ILE A 509 19.26 21.22 2.09
N TYR A 510 18.41 20.23 1.94
CA TYR A 510 18.01 19.31 3.00
C TYR A 510 18.82 18.03 2.87
N ALA A 511 19.40 17.57 3.97
CA ALA A 511 20.09 16.29 4.06
C ALA A 511 19.42 15.39 5.11
N PHE A 512 19.19 14.13 4.77
CA PHE A 512 18.46 13.17 5.61
C PHE A 512 19.44 12.15 6.15
N ILE A 513 19.48 11.96 7.47
CA ILE A 513 20.26 10.86 8.04
C ILE A 513 19.60 9.54 7.67
N GLN A 514 20.40 8.54 7.28
CA GLN A 514 19.86 7.27 6.80
C GLN A 514 19.11 6.50 7.89
N SER A 515 19.68 6.43 9.10
CA SER A 515 19.16 5.66 10.24
C SER A 515 19.29 6.44 11.56
N PRO A 516 18.57 6.04 12.63
CA PRO A 516 18.68 6.69 13.93
C PRO A 516 20.11 6.75 14.46
N LEU A 517 20.46 7.89 15.07
CA LEU A 517 21.80 8.14 15.61
C LEU A 517 22.09 7.32 16.88
N TYR A 518 23.37 7.12 17.20
CA TYR A 518 23.84 6.59 18.49
C TYR A 518 23.81 7.65 19.58
N ASN A 519 22.65 8.29 19.75
CA ASN A 519 22.46 9.34 20.73
C ASN A 519 21.51 8.83 21.84
N PRO A 520 21.92 8.80 23.12
CA PRO A 520 23.24 9.14 23.65
C PRO A 520 24.29 8.02 23.42
N SER A 521 23.88 6.82 23.01
CA SER A 521 24.78 5.69 22.79
C SER A 521 24.28 4.72 21.71
N SER A 522 25.10 3.72 21.37
CA SER A 522 24.73 2.68 20.40
C SER A 522 23.56 1.79 20.83
N GLY A 523 23.15 1.82 22.09
CA GLY A 523 21.99 1.06 22.60
C GLY A 523 20.65 1.62 22.16
N THR A 524 20.60 2.87 21.68
CA THR A 524 19.35 3.55 21.29
C THR A 524 18.86 3.13 19.90
N LYS A 525 19.78 2.79 18.99
CA LYS A 525 19.52 2.60 17.55
C LYS A 525 18.37 1.65 17.22
N ASP A 526 18.27 0.54 17.97
CA ASP A 526 17.32 -0.53 17.66
C ASP A 526 15.92 -0.21 18.21
N ASN A 527 15.76 0.86 18.99
CA ASN A 527 14.48 1.23 19.61
C ASN A 527 13.97 2.62 19.18
N SER A 528 14.71 3.32 18.33
CA SER A 528 14.36 4.67 17.86
C SER A 528 13.74 4.64 16.48
N ASP A 529 12.71 5.46 16.27
CA ASP A 529 12.09 5.67 14.96
C ASP A 529 12.49 7.03 14.37
N VAL A 530 13.37 7.77 15.06
CA VAL A 530 13.72 9.15 14.73
C VAL A 530 14.79 9.22 13.65
N ILE A 531 14.47 9.97 12.61
CA ILE A 531 15.36 10.45 11.55
C ILE A 531 15.38 11.98 11.61
N ARG A 532 16.57 12.57 11.45
CA ARG A 532 16.76 14.02 11.38
C ARG A 532 16.90 14.49 9.93
N ILE A 533 16.18 15.55 9.59
CA ILE A 533 16.30 16.27 8.31
C ILE A 533 17.02 17.60 8.58
N LEU A 534 18.24 17.78 8.08
CA LEU A 534 19.02 19.00 8.26
C LEU A 534 18.89 19.92 7.03
N GLY A 535 18.39 21.13 7.20
CA GLY A 535 18.42 22.17 6.17
C GLY A 535 19.64 23.08 6.33
N VAL A 536 20.44 23.22 5.28
CA VAL A 536 21.57 24.16 5.18
C VAL A 536 21.33 25.21 4.09
N ASP A 537 21.82 26.43 4.31
CA ASP A 537 21.79 27.50 3.31
C ASP A 537 22.72 27.15 2.14
N ALA A 538 22.18 27.04 0.92
CA ALA A 538 22.93 26.64 -0.28
C ALA A 538 24.05 27.63 -0.67
N ASN A 539 24.05 28.86 -0.12
CA ASN A 539 25.09 29.84 -0.39
C ASN A 539 26.36 29.59 0.44
N ASN A 540 26.24 29.05 1.65
CA ASN A 540 27.34 29.00 2.61
C ASN A 540 27.45 27.70 3.43
N GLY A 541 26.48 26.79 3.33
CA GLY A 541 26.44 25.51 4.03
C GLY A 541 26.23 25.60 5.55
N ASN A 542 25.76 26.74 6.06
CA ASN A 542 25.39 26.88 7.46
C ASN A 542 24.01 26.24 7.71
N PRO A 543 23.83 25.51 8.82
CA PRO A 543 22.51 25.03 9.25
C PRO A 543 21.53 26.18 9.47
N VAL A 544 20.32 26.04 8.94
CA VAL A 544 19.23 27.02 9.10
C VAL A 544 17.96 26.40 9.70
N ARG A 545 17.80 25.08 9.58
CA ARG A 545 16.67 24.35 10.15
C ARG A 545 17.00 22.86 10.35
N GLU A 546 16.31 22.22 11.27
CA GLU A 546 16.35 20.78 11.48
C GLU A 546 14.95 20.28 11.84
N TYR A 547 14.50 19.16 11.27
CA TYR A 547 13.17 18.60 11.50
C TYR A 547 13.22 17.13 11.91
N VAL A 548 12.17 16.69 12.60
CA VAL A 548 11.96 15.30 13.00
C VAL A 548 11.15 14.57 11.94
N TYR A 549 11.69 13.48 11.42
CA TYR A 549 10.99 12.47 10.64
C TYR A 549 10.87 11.21 11.49
N LEU A 550 9.69 10.60 11.53
CA LEU A 550 9.47 9.33 12.23
C LEU A 550 9.25 8.24 11.20
N LEU A 551 10.06 7.18 11.24
CA LEU A 551 9.87 5.97 10.43
C LEU A 551 8.48 5.35 10.71
N GLU A 552 7.85 4.72 9.72
CA GLU A 552 6.65 3.89 9.95
C GLU A 552 6.96 2.73 10.91
N ARG A 553 8.24 2.33 10.94
CA ARG A 553 8.87 1.29 11.76
C ARG A 553 7.96 0.61 12.77
N ASN A 554 7.75 -0.68 12.55
CA ASN A 554 6.90 -1.50 13.38
C ASN A 554 7.69 -2.29 14.43
N LYS A 555 8.42 -1.58 15.31
CA LYS A 555 9.34 -2.25 16.25
C LYS A 555 8.61 -3.10 17.30
N ASP A 556 7.41 -2.71 17.68
CA ASP A 556 6.63 -3.33 18.76
C ASP A 556 5.90 -4.60 18.30
N ALA A 557 5.70 -4.74 16.99
CA ALA A 557 5.10 -5.92 16.37
C ALA A 557 6.21 -6.75 15.71
N GLY A 558 6.56 -7.88 16.32
CA GLY A 558 7.43 -8.90 15.72
C GLY A 558 6.79 -9.65 14.55
N PHE A 559 5.65 -9.15 14.05
CA PHE A 559 4.77 -9.78 13.09
C PHE A 559 5.37 -9.91 11.69
N SER A 560 6.10 -8.89 11.25
CA SER A 560 6.80 -8.90 9.97
C SER A 560 8.31 -9.08 10.19
N SER A 561 8.95 -9.92 9.36
CA SER A 561 10.42 -9.91 9.23
C SER A 561 10.91 -8.59 8.63
N SER A 562 10.06 -7.96 7.81
CA SER A 562 10.29 -6.69 7.16
C SER A 562 10.01 -5.54 8.14
N ARG A 563 11.07 -4.83 8.50
CA ARG A 563 10.99 -3.58 9.24
C ARG A 563 11.73 -2.51 8.48
N VAL A 564 11.00 -1.47 8.11
CA VAL A 564 11.59 -0.24 7.61
C VAL A 564 12.46 0.37 8.70
N ASP A 565 13.74 0.55 8.39
CA ASP A 565 14.76 1.00 9.34
C ASP A 565 15.73 2.02 8.72
N LYS A 566 15.49 2.44 7.48
CA LYS A 566 16.28 3.49 6.82
C LYS A 566 15.55 4.27 5.73
N ILE A 567 16.09 5.45 5.47
CA ILE A 567 15.84 6.24 4.25
C ILE A 567 16.65 5.63 3.09
N GLY A 568 16.11 5.72 1.88
CA GLY A 568 16.79 5.37 0.63
C GLY A 568 17.24 6.59 -0.18
N ASP A 569 16.33 7.53 -0.46
CA ASP A 569 16.65 8.81 -1.11
C ASP A 569 15.47 9.79 -0.94
N ALA A 570 15.63 11.05 -1.33
CA ALA A 570 14.60 12.07 -1.26
C ALA A 570 14.74 13.12 -2.37
N VAL A 571 13.61 13.59 -2.90
CA VAL A 571 13.56 14.68 -3.87
C VAL A 571 12.57 15.75 -3.41
N PHE A 572 12.96 17.02 -3.50
CA PHE A 572 12.06 18.15 -3.24
C PHE A 572 11.08 18.28 -4.39
N THR A 573 9.80 18.43 -4.09
CA THR A 573 8.77 18.66 -5.10
C THR A 573 8.49 20.16 -5.21
N GLU A 574 7.66 20.69 -4.32
CA GLU A 574 7.33 22.12 -4.23
C GLU A 574 6.78 22.47 -2.84
N ASN A 575 6.78 23.77 -2.50
CA ASN A 575 6.11 24.30 -1.30
C ASN A 575 6.41 23.53 0.00
N GLY A 576 7.67 23.16 0.26
CA GLY A 576 8.04 22.43 1.48
C GLY A 576 7.71 20.93 1.44
N LYS A 577 7.32 20.39 0.29
CA LYS A 577 7.04 18.96 0.11
C LYS A 577 8.20 18.21 -0.52
N PHE A 578 8.28 16.92 -0.19
CA PHE A 578 9.32 16.00 -0.68
C PHE A 578 8.71 14.63 -0.96
N LEU A 579 9.25 13.92 -1.94
CA LEU A 579 9.10 12.46 -2.01
C LEU A 579 10.31 11.81 -1.34
N VAL A 580 10.07 10.82 -0.47
CA VAL A 580 11.11 10.14 0.32
C VAL A 580 10.93 8.63 0.22
N ILE A 581 12.00 7.92 -0.09
CA ILE A 581 12.03 6.46 0.01
C ILE A 581 12.32 6.05 1.46
N GLU A 582 11.41 5.29 2.06
CA GLU A 582 11.62 4.59 3.33
C GLU A 582 11.64 3.07 3.05
N ARG A 583 12.68 2.36 3.52
CA ARG A 583 12.90 0.96 3.14
C ARG A 583 13.35 0.04 4.26
N ASP A 584 13.00 -1.24 4.11
CA ASP A 584 13.59 -2.37 4.82
C ASP A 584 14.87 -2.88 4.09
N SER A 585 15.32 -4.09 4.42
CA SER A 585 16.43 -4.79 3.72
C SER A 585 16.01 -6.12 3.08
N GLU A 586 14.72 -6.31 2.80
CA GLU A 586 14.23 -7.50 2.09
C GLU A 586 14.65 -7.44 0.62
N GLY A 587 15.08 -8.60 0.09
CA GLY A 587 15.56 -8.75 -1.29
C GLY A 587 14.48 -8.49 -2.36
N PRO A 588 14.88 -8.30 -3.63
CA PRO A 588 13.95 -7.96 -4.73
C PRO A 588 12.95 -9.07 -5.10
N THR A 589 13.16 -10.29 -4.62
CA THR A 589 12.24 -11.42 -4.81
C THR A 589 11.11 -11.47 -3.78
N ILE A 590 11.20 -10.67 -2.71
CA ILE A 590 10.22 -10.62 -1.63
C ILE A 590 9.11 -9.64 -2.02
N ALA A 591 8.01 -10.16 -2.56
CA ALA A 591 6.91 -9.36 -3.11
C ALA A 591 6.17 -8.49 -2.07
N HIS A 592 6.30 -8.83 -0.78
CA HIS A 592 5.72 -8.10 0.35
C HIS A 592 6.75 -7.24 1.11
N GLY A 593 7.96 -7.08 0.53
CA GLY A 593 8.96 -6.16 1.07
C GLY A 593 8.43 -4.73 1.14
N LYS A 594 8.96 -3.95 2.08
CA LYS A 594 8.54 -2.58 2.36
C LYS A 594 9.58 -1.61 1.82
N LYS A 595 9.30 -1.07 0.63
CA LYS A 595 10.05 0.02 -0.01
C LYS A 595 9.04 1.10 -0.36
N TYR A 596 8.68 1.89 0.63
CA TYR A 596 7.64 2.91 0.51
C TYR A 596 8.21 4.18 -0.10
N VAL A 597 7.42 4.82 -0.96
CA VAL A 597 7.58 6.24 -1.28
C VAL A 597 6.53 7.00 -0.49
N PHE A 598 6.98 7.92 0.35
CA PHE A 598 6.14 8.86 1.08
C PHE A 598 6.23 10.25 0.44
N GLU A 599 5.11 10.96 0.36
CA GLU A 599 5.14 12.42 0.31
C GLU A 599 5.23 12.94 1.74
N ILE A 600 6.19 13.81 2.03
CA ILE A 600 6.27 14.51 3.32
C ILE A 600 6.12 16.01 3.16
N ASP A 601 5.64 16.67 4.21
CA ASP A 601 5.45 18.11 4.29
C ASP A 601 6.10 18.68 5.57
N ILE A 602 6.93 19.72 5.41
CA ILE A 602 7.67 20.35 6.51
C ILE A 602 7.09 21.69 6.97
N ASN A 603 6.06 22.25 6.31
CA ASN A 603 5.65 23.65 6.53
C ASN A 603 5.26 23.96 7.98
N TYR A 604 4.68 22.97 8.67
CA TYR A 604 4.27 23.07 10.07
C TYR A 604 5.09 22.20 11.03
N ALA A 605 6.10 21.51 10.52
CA ALA A 605 7.02 20.76 11.35
C ALA A 605 7.80 21.72 12.26
N THR A 606 8.05 21.31 13.50
CA THR A 606 8.81 22.13 14.45
C THR A 606 10.28 22.14 14.06
N ASN A 607 10.85 23.32 13.82
CA ASN A 607 12.29 23.47 13.63
C ASN A 607 13.02 23.25 14.96
N ILE A 608 13.69 22.10 15.08
CA ILE A 608 14.40 21.68 16.30
C ILE A 608 15.87 22.10 16.33
N LEU A 609 16.35 22.86 15.34
CA LEU A 609 17.74 23.32 15.33
C LEU A 609 18.06 24.10 16.61
N ASN A 610 19.13 23.70 17.31
CA ASN A 610 19.54 24.25 18.62
C ASN A 610 18.52 24.07 19.76
N THR A 611 17.57 23.14 19.63
CA THR A 611 16.63 22.80 20.71
C THR A 611 17.29 21.90 21.75
N THR A 612 16.95 22.12 23.03
CA THR A 612 17.35 21.24 24.13
C THR A 612 16.16 20.37 24.53
N PHE A 613 16.36 19.05 24.57
CA PHE A 613 15.34 18.08 24.94
C PHE A 613 15.34 17.84 26.46
N THR A 614 14.18 17.52 27.03
CA THR A 614 14.04 17.33 28.48
C THR A 614 14.16 15.86 28.87
N GLY A 615 15.09 15.54 29.77
CA GLY A 615 15.22 14.21 30.42
C GLY A 615 15.89 13.12 29.58
N LYS A 616 15.60 13.07 28.28
CA LYS A 616 16.13 12.12 27.29
C LYS A 616 16.69 12.86 26.08
N GLU A 617 17.62 12.25 25.38
CA GLU A 617 18.00 12.70 24.03
C GLU A 617 16.87 12.43 23.03
N LEU A 618 16.82 13.16 21.91
CA LEU A 618 15.75 13.04 20.91
C LEU A 618 15.55 11.59 20.43
N GLU A 619 16.62 10.88 20.13
CA GLU A 619 16.57 9.50 19.63
C GLU A 619 16.04 8.50 20.68
N GLU A 620 16.00 8.85 21.96
CA GLU A 620 15.42 8.02 23.02
C GLU A 620 13.93 8.27 23.24
N LEU A 621 13.37 9.34 22.67
CA LEU A 621 11.96 9.69 22.82
C LEU A 621 11.08 8.82 21.91
N THR A 622 9.93 8.39 22.42
CA THR A 622 8.85 7.84 21.59
C THR A 622 8.12 8.96 20.83
N ALA A 623 7.31 8.63 19.83
CA ALA A 623 6.46 9.60 19.14
C ALA A 623 5.58 10.39 20.13
N ASP A 624 4.96 9.70 21.08
CA ASP A 624 4.12 10.30 22.13
C ASP A 624 4.92 11.24 23.06
N GLU A 625 6.17 10.89 23.40
CA GLU A 625 7.05 11.76 24.20
C GLU A 625 7.56 12.98 23.41
N ILE A 626 7.69 12.87 22.08
CA ILE A 626 8.03 13.98 21.18
C ILE A 626 6.85 14.97 21.12
N ALA A 627 5.63 14.46 20.89
CA ALA A 627 4.41 15.28 20.87
C ALA A 627 4.17 15.97 22.22
N ALA A 628 4.42 15.27 23.33
CA ALA A 628 4.32 15.85 24.69
C ALA A 628 5.30 17.01 24.94
N GLN A 629 6.36 17.15 24.13
CA GLN A 629 7.28 18.29 24.14
C GLN A 629 6.89 19.38 23.14
N SER A 630 5.69 19.31 22.57
CA SER A 630 5.17 20.25 21.55
C SER A 630 6.04 20.30 20.30
N ILE A 631 6.67 19.18 19.95
CA ILE A 631 7.40 19.02 18.69
C ILE A 631 6.47 18.31 17.72
N ILE A 632 6.17 19.00 16.62
CA ILE A 632 5.40 18.44 15.50
C ILE A 632 6.41 17.85 14.50
N PRO A 633 6.44 16.52 14.29
CA PRO A 633 7.22 15.90 13.23
C PRO A 633 6.71 16.32 11.85
N VAL A 634 7.46 16.00 10.79
CA VAL A 634 6.95 16.18 9.41
C VAL A 634 5.67 15.36 9.21
N HIS A 635 4.70 15.94 8.51
CA HIS A 635 3.52 15.19 8.09
C HIS A 635 3.92 14.28 6.92
N LYS A 636 3.36 13.07 6.85
CA LYS A 636 3.69 12.11 5.79
C LYS A 636 2.48 11.33 5.29
N ASN A 637 2.42 11.12 3.98
CA ASN A 637 1.39 10.35 3.29
C ASN A 637 2.05 9.29 2.39
N LYS A 638 1.62 8.03 2.54
CA LYS A 638 2.15 6.91 1.73
C LYS A 638 1.63 7.03 0.30
N VAL A 639 2.52 7.09 -0.68
CA VAL A 639 2.17 7.21 -2.11
C VAL A 639 2.12 5.83 -2.77
N VAL A 640 3.16 5.02 -2.59
CA VAL A 640 3.27 3.70 -3.23
C VAL A 640 4.26 2.80 -2.49
N ASN A 641 4.06 1.48 -2.55
CA ASN A 641 5.07 0.48 -2.20
C ASN A 641 5.69 -0.11 -3.49
N LEU A 642 7.01 0.02 -3.66
CA LEU A 642 7.67 -0.34 -4.93
C LEU A 642 7.51 -1.84 -5.31
N PRO A 643 7.62 -2.82 -4.38
CA PRO A 643 7.46 -4.23 -4.72
C PRO A 643 6.03 -4.63 -5.10
N THR A 644 4.99 -3.96 -4.54
CA THR A 644 3.60 -4.29 -4.88
C THR A 644 3.27 -3.91 -6.32
N VAL A 645 3.78 -2.76 -6.78
CA VAL A 645 3.61 -2.32 -8.19
C VAL A 645 4.53 -3.05 -9.18
N GLY A 646 5.50 -3.82 -8.68
CA GLY A 646 6.34 -4.73 -9.49
C GLY A 646 7.77 -4.25 -9.76
N TYR A 647 8.27 -3.26 -9.01
CA TYR A 647 9.68 -2.87 -9.12
C TYR A 647 10.57 -3.93 -8.43
N GLN A 648 11.45 -4.56 -9.20
CA GLN A 648 12.32 -5.67 -8.76
C GLN A 648 13.81 -5.37 -9.01
N GLY A 649 14.28 -4.17 -8.66
CA GLY A 649 15.67 -3.75 -8.90
C GLY A 649 16.68 -4.33 -7.90
N SER A 650 16.41 -4.17 -6.60
CA SER A 650 17.28 -4.58 -5.48
C SER A 650 16.55 -4.39 -4.14
N ASP A 651 17.16 -4.78 -3.02
CA ASP A 651 16.77 -4.32 -1.67
C ASP A 651 17.14 -2.85 -1.41
N LYS A 652 17.94 -2.25 -2.30
CA LYS A 652 18.47 -0.89 -2.18
C LYS A 652 17.89 0.08 -3.20
N ALA A 653 16.62 0.43 -3.05
CA ALA A 653 16.07 1.58 -3.76
C ALA A 653 16.66 2.87 -3.13
N GLU A 654 17.62 3.48 -3.81
CA GLU A 654 18.47 4.57 -3.28
C GLU A 654 18.58 5.77 -4.23
N GLY A 655 17.89 5.76 -5.37
CA GLY A 655 17.72 6.95 -6.21
C GLY A 655 16.25 7.28 -6.39
N ILE A 656 15.87 8.55 -6.22
CA ILE A 656 14.51 9.03 -6.56
C ILE A 656 14.54 10.38 -7.29
N ALA A 657 13.69 10.54 -8.30
CA ALA A 657 13.45 11.84 -8.91
C ALA A 657 11.98 12.04 -9.30
N LEU A 658 11.47 13.26 -9.15
CA LEU A 658 10.18 13.66 -9.70
C LEU A 658 10.34 14.00 -11.18
N LEU A 659 9.43 13.48 -12.01
CA LEU A 659 9.38 13.68 -13.44
C LEU A 659 8.12 14.48 -13.83
N PRO A 660 7.99 14.94 -15.09
CA PRO A 660 6.77 15.55 -15.59
C PRO A 660 5.54 14.64 -15.42
N ASN A 661 4.35 15.24 -15.34
CA ASN A 661 3.06 14.54 -15.16
C ASN A 661 2.98 13.68 -13.89
N ASN A 662 3.67 14.09 -12.81
CA ASN A 662 3.72 13.36 -11.54
C ASN A 662 4.30 11.94 -11.64
N GLU A 663 5.05 11.62 -12.70
CA GLU A 663 5.80 10.36 -12.76
C GLU A 663 6.96 10.39 -11.75
N ILE A 664 7.35 9.22 -11.25
CA ILE A 664 8.46 9.06 -10.30
C ILE A 664 9.51 8.13 -10.93
N ALA A 665 10.75 8.58 -11.01
CA ALA A 665 11.87 7.70 -11.30
C ALA A 665 12.44 7.14 -10.00
N VAL A 666 12.73 5.83 -9.99
CA VAL A 666 13.49 5.17 -8.93
C VAL A 666 14.67 4.42 -9.52
N LEU A 667 15.80 4.42 -8.83
CA LEU A 667 17.00 3.69 -9.23
C LEU A 667 17.52 2.89 -8.03
N ASN A 668 18.08 1.70 -8.29
CA ASN A 668 18.72 0.91 -7.26
C ASN A 668 20.23 0.97 -7.29
N ASP A 669 20.80 0.91 -6.10
CA ASP A 669 22.16 0.45 -5.90
C ASP A 669 22.21 -1.07 -6.12
N ASN A 670 23.15 -1.49 -6.97
CA ASN A 670 23.39 -2.88 -7.33
C ASN A 670 24.75 -3.38 -6.80
N ASP A 671 25.43 -2.64 -5.93
CA ASP A 671 26.76 -2.95 -5.41
C ASP A 671 27.76 -3.27 -6.54
N PHE A 672 27.64 -2.57 -7.67
CA PHE A 672 28.39 -2.82 -8.92
C PHE A 672 28.30 -4.25 -9.47
N GLY A 673 27.23 -4.98 -9.14
CA GLY A 673 27.04 -6.38 -9.54
C GLY A 673 27.94 -7.36 -8.79
N LEU A 674 28.43 -6.97 -7.60
CA LEU A 674 29.35 -7.78 -6.79
C LEU A 674 28.68 -8.48 -5.61
N ALA A 675 27.40 -8.22 -5.36
CA ALA A 675 26.62 -8.87 -4.31
C ALA A 675 26.39 -10.37 -4.58
N GLY A 676 26.47 -10.81 -5.85
CA GLY A 676 26.43 -12.22 -6.24
C GLY A 676 25.05 -12.87 -6.12
N ALA A 677 23.97 -12.06 -6.19
CA ALA A 677 22.60 -12.49 -5.92
C ALA A 677 21.65 -12.43 -7.15
N GLY A 678 22.19 -12.35 -8.37
CA GLY A 678 21.40 -12.53 -9.59
C GLY A 678 20.69 -11.26 -10.05
N VAL A 679 19.37 -11.14 -9.84
CA VAL A 679 18.58 -9.96 -10.29
C VAL A 679 19.09 -8.66 -9.65
N THR A 680 19.64 -8.75 -8.43
CA THR A 680 20.29 -7.65 -7.69
C THR A 680 21.56 -7.12 -8.35
N ASP A 681 22.15 -7.85 -9.31
CA ASP A 681 23.44 -7.48 -9.90
C ASP A 681 23.29 -6.39 -10.98
N ASN A 682 22.06 -5.98 -11.29
CA ASN A 682 21.74 -5.02 -12.33
C ASN A 682 21.32 -3.66 -11.77
N SER A 683 21.70 -2.59 -12.46
CA SER A 683 21.14 -1.25 -12.20
C SER A 683 19.81 -1.12 -12.95
N VAL A 684 18.72 -0.93 -12.22
CA VAL A 684 17.35 -0.91 -12.74
C VAL A 684 16.71 0.44 -12.45
N LEU A 685 16.46 1.19 -13.52
CA LEU A 685 15.66 2.41 -13.49
C LEU A 685 14.18 2.04 -13.62
N GLY A 686 13.38 2.29 -12.59
CA GLY A 686 11.93 2.16 -12.63
C GLY A 686 11.28 3.51 -12.90
N ILE A 687 10.37 3.58 -13.85
CA ILE A 687 9.50 4.74 -14.07
C ILE A 687 8.09 4.37 -13.61
N ILE A 688 7.65 5.01 -12.54
CA ILE A 688 6.33 4.85 -11.95
C ILE A 688 5.41 5.89 -12.56
N SER A 689 4.34 5.43 -13.19
CA SER A 689 3.32 6.27 -13.81
C SER A 689 1.98 5.98 -13.14
N PHE A 690 1.15 7.01 -13.01
CA PHE A 690 -0.18 6.92 -12.43
C PHE A 690 -1.24 6.99 -13.54
N ALA A 691 -2.25 6.13 -13.47
CA ALA A 691 -3.43 6.22 -14.32
C ALA A 691 -4.29 7.44 -13.93
N ASN A 692 -5.31 7.75 -14.72
CA ASN A 692 -6.35 8.72 -14.37
C ASN A 692 -7.67 7.96 -14.21
N ASP A 693 -7.78 7.26 -13.09
CA ASP A 693 -8.85 6.30 -12.80
C ASP A 693 -9.30 6.33 -11.33
N TYR A 694 -8.85 7.29 -10.51
CA TYR A 694 -9.36 7.47 -9.14
C TYR A 694 -10.42 8.55 -9.01
N GLY A 695 -10.82 9.18 -10.12
CA GLY A 695 -11.87 10.19 -10.07
C GLY A 695 -13.22 9.62 -9.59
N PHE A 696 -14.02 10.47 -8.95
CA PHE A 696 -15.36 10.14 -8.47
C PHE A 696 -16.31 11.31 -8.70
N ASP A 697 -17.60 11.11 -8.45
CA ASP A 697 -18.59 12.17 -8.43
C ASP A 697 -18.80 12.66 -7.00
N ALA A 698 -18.57 13.94 -6.76
CA ALA A 698 -18.46 14.54 -5.42
C ALA A 698 -19.61 15.48 -5.06
N SER A 699 -20.55 15.75 -5.98
CA SER A 699 -21.64 16.70 -5.75
C SER A 699 -22.96 16.13 -6.22
N ASN A 700 -24.00 16.35 -5.43
CA ASN A 700 -25.40 16.08 -5.78
C ASN A 700 -26.14 17.35 -6.24
N LYS A 701 -25.43 18.38 -6.70
CA LYS A 701 -25.98 19.69 -7.07
C LYS A 701 -25.59 20.15 -8.48
N ASP A 702 -24.78 19.38 -9.20
CA ASP A 702 -24.30 19.77 -10.53
C ASP A 702 -25.17 19.24 -11.69
N ASP A 703 -26.23 18.49 -11.37
CA ASP A 703 -27.23 17.90 -12.27
C ASP A 703 -26.65 16.91 -13.32
N LYS A 704 -25.52 16.28 -13.05
CA LYS A 704 -24.87 15.32 -13.98
C LYS A 704 -24.02 14.28 -13.25
N ILE A 705 -23.82 13.13 -13.89
CA ILE A 705 -22.75 12.21 -13.46
C ILE A 705 -21.39 12.79 -13.87
N ASN A 706 -20.59 13.21 -12.89
CA ASN A 706 -19.36 13.99 -13.06
C ASN A 706 -18.13 13.33 -12.45
N ILE A 707 -17.86 12.08 -12.83
CA ILE A 707 -16.68 11.32 -12.38
C ILE A 707 -15.39 12.01 -12.87
N ARG A 708 -14.63 12.63 -11.95
CA ARG A 708 -13.37 13.34 -12.24
C ARG A 708 -12.43 13.34 -11.04
N GLU A 709 -11.18 13.75 -11.25
CA GLU A 709 -10.19 13.90 -10.18
C GLU A 709 -10.55 15.07 -9.23
N HIS A 710 -10.25 14.89 -7.95
CA HIS A 710 -10.52 15.85 -6.88
C HIS A 710 -9.33 15.92 -5.91
N PRO A 711 -8.99 17.09 -5.34
CA PRO A 711 -7.88 17.29 -4.41
C PRO A 711 -8.20 16.78 -3.00
N THR A 712 -8.58 15.51 -2.90
CA THR A 712 -8.97 14.81 -1.69
C THR A 712 -8.17 13.51 -1.50
N LEU A 713 -8.01 13.10 -0.24
CA LEU A 713 -7.55 11.76 0.13
C LEU A 713 -8.75 10.92 0.59
N GLY A 714 -9.08 9.88 -0.15
CA GLY A 714 -10.13 8.92 0.20
C GLY A 714 -9.63 7.92 1.24
N MET A 715 -10.39 7.75 2.32
CA MET A 715 -10.09 6.81 3.39
C MET A 715 -10.68 5.45 3.04
N PHE A 716 -9.93 4.35 3.18
CA PHE A 716 -10.43 3.04 2.76
C PHE A 716 -11.56 2.56 3.64
N MET A 717 -11.39 2.62 4.97
CA MET A 717 -12.47 2.46 5.96
C MET A 717 -13.47 1.37 5.58
N PRO A 718 -13.03 0.11 5.61
CA PRO A 718 -13.87 -0.95 5.11
C PRO A 718 -14.88 -1.38 6.14
N ASP A 719 -16.09 -1.68 5.69
CA ASP A 719 -17.15 -2.26 6.50
C ASP A 719 -16.95 -3.80 6.60
N ALA A 720 -17.01 -4.51 5.47
CA ALA A 720 -16.74 -5.95 5.45
C ALA A 720 -15.33 -6.32 4.93
N ILE A 721 -14.76 -7.39 5.50
CA ILE A 721 -13.50 -8.00 5.07
C ILE A 721 -13.60 -9.52 4.84
N SER A 722 -12.78 -10.02 3.92
CA SER A 722 -12.58 -11.45 3.68
C SER A 722 -11.11 -11.78 3.42
N SER A 723 -10.73 -13.05 3.47
CA SER A 723 -9.35 -13.46 3.21
C SER A 723 -9.25 -14.73 2.38
N TYR A 724 -8.14 -14.87 1.66
CA TYR A 724 -7.82 -16.03 0.85
C TYR A 724 -6.31 -16.21 0.71
N ASN A 725 -5.87 -17.43 0.35
CA ASN A 725 -4.46 -17.76 0.17
C ASN A 725 -4.11 -17.93 -1.30
N VAL A 726 -2.98 -17.35 -1.72
CA VAL A 726 -2.38 -17.58 -3.04
C VAL A 726 -0.92 -17.93 -2.86
N ASN A 727 -0.55 -19.16 -3.24
CA ASN A 727 0.83 -19.66 -3.18
C ASN A 727 1.51 -19.51 -1.79
N GLY A 728 0.75 -19.66 -0.70
CA GLY A 728 1.26 -19.58 0.66
C GLY A 728 1.28 -18.17 1.25
N LEU A 729 0.90 -17.13 0.50
CA LEU A 729 0.72 -15.77 1.01
C LEU A 729 -0.78 -15.49 1.19
N ASN A 730 -1.14 -14.94 2.35
CA ASN A 730 -2.52 -14.56 2.65
C ASN A 730 -2.80 -13.14 2.14
N TYR A 731 -4.02 -12.95 1.64
CA TYR A 731 -4.52 -11.67 1.15
C TYR A 731 -5.85 -11.35 1.82
N ILE A 732 -6.05 -10.07 2.12
CA ILE A 732 -7.24 -9.53 2.77
C ILE A 732 -7.95 -8.66 1.73
N VAL A 733 -9.22 -8.94 1.50
CA VAL A 733 -10.08 -8.19 0.57
C VAL A 733 -11.06 -7.35 1.38
N THR A 734 -11.21 -6.08 1.02
CA THR A 734 -11.95 -5.09 1.81
C THR A 734 -13.02 -4.41 0.95
N ALA A 735 -14.22 -4.21 1.50
CA ALA A 735 -15.28 -3.41 0.89
C ALA A 735 -15.25 -2.00 1.52
N ASN A 736 -14.85 -0.99 0.75
CA ASN A 736 -14.41 0.31 1.28
C ASN A 736 -15.57 1.33 1.34
N GLU A 737 -16.46 1.17 2.32
CA GLU A 737 -17.70 1.92 2.49
C GLU A 737 -17.45 3.34 3.03
N GLY A 738 -16.97 3.46 4.26
CA GLY A 738 -16.46 4.70 4.80
C GLY A 738 -17.28 5.34 5.91
N ASP A 739 -17.90 4.57 6.81
CA ASP A 739 -18.74 5.17 7.84
C ASP A 739 -17.98 6.09 8.81
N SER A 740 -18.66 7.08 9.37
CA SER A 740 -18.03 8.15 10.16
C SER A 740 -18.50 8.15 11.60
N ARG A 741 -17.73 8.77 12.50
CA ARG A 741 -18.26 9.05 13.85
C ARG A 741 -19.13 10.30 13.86
N ASP A 742 -20.45 10.10 13.80
CA ASP A 742 -21.45 11.16 13.88
C ASP A 742 -22.51 10.87 14.95
N TYR A 743 -22.33 11.44 16.15
CA TYR A 743 -23.21 11.28 17.30
C TYR A 743 -23.65 12.65 17.86
N ASP A 744 -24.77 12.69 18.61
CA ASP A 744 -25.32 13.92 19.21
C ASP A 744 -24.28 14.70 20.06
N GLY A 745 -23.40 13.97 20.77
CA GLY A 745 -22.37 14.53 21.66
C GLY A 745 -21.02 14.78 20.99
N TYR A 746 -20.76 14.17 19.83
CA TYR A 746 -19.51 14.28 19.09
C TYR A 746 -19.72 13.91 17.63
N SER A 747 -19.27 14.77 16.73
CA SER A 747 -19.25 14.49 15.30
C SER A 747 -17.89 14.90 14.74
N GLU A 748 -17.33 14.05 13.89
CA GLU A 748 -16.20 14.44 13.05
C GLU A 748 -16.64 14.94 11.67
N GLU A 749 -17.89 14.78 11.28
CA GLU A 749 -18.39 15.19 9.97
C GLU A 749 -18.54 16.70 9.83
N GLU A 750 -18.11 17.22 8.69
CA GLU A 750 -18.40 18.57 8.24
C GLU A 750 -18.55 18.58 6.71
N ARG A 751 -19.08 19.66 6.15
CA ARG A 751 -19.07 19.86 4.70
C ARG A 751 -17.82 20.64 4.28
N VAL A 752 -17.26 20.33 3.12
CA VAL A 752 -16.06 21.05 2.63
C VAL A 752 -16.28 22.56 2.53
N LYS A 753 -17.48 23.04 2.21
CA LYS A 753 -17.78 24.50 2.18
C LYS A 753 -17.75 25.19 3.54
N ASP A 754 -17.90 24.43 4.61
CA ASP A 754 -17.94 24.92 5.98
C ASP A 754 -16.53 24.86 6.63
N LEU A 755 -15.57 24.19 5.99
CA LEU A 755 -14.16 24.26 6.34
C LEU A 755 -13.55 25.63 6.01
N THR A 756 -12.56 26.04 6.82
CA THR A 756 -11.62 27.10 6.42
C THR A 756 -10.43 26.44 5.74
N LEU A 757 -10.39 26.45 4.40
CA LEU A 757 -9.27 25.85 3.66
C LEU A 757 -8.05 26.77 3.67
N ASN A 758 -6.88 26.20 3.95
CA ASN A 758 -5.62 26.93 3.89
C ASN A 758 -5.35 27.41 2.46
N THR A 759 -5.25 28.72 2.27
CA THR A 759 -5.15 29.32 0.92
C THR A 759 -3.81 29.04 0.21
N THR A 760 -2.78 28.59 0.93
CA THR A 760 -1.52 28.14 0.30
C THR A 760 -1.69 26.76 -0.35
N TYR A 761 -2.46 25.87 0.29
CA TYR A 761 -2.74 24.53 -0.22
C TYR A 761 -3.91 24.54 -1.23
N TYR A 762 -4.89 25.41 -1.01
CA TYR A 762 -6.09 25.55 -1.81
C TYR A 762 -6.26 27.00 -2.31
N PRO A 763 -5.42 27.48 -3.25
CA PRO A 763 -5.54 28.84 -3.78
C PRO A 763 -6.89 29.12 -4.47
N GLU A 764 -7.56 28.07 -4.95
CA GLU A 764 -8.88 28.10 -5.59
C GLU A 764 -10.02 27.67 -4.66
N ALA A 765 -9.83 27.78 -3.33
CA ALA A 765 -10.80 27.33 -2.32
C ALA A 765 -12.23 27.80 -2.60
N ALA A 766 -12.44 29.07 -2.96
CA ALA A 766 -13.78 29.59 -3.24
C ALA A 766 -14.51 28.83 -4.36
N THR A 767 -13.82 28.47 -5.43
CA THR A 767 -14.40 27.68 -6.53
C THR A 767 -14.62 26.23 -6.08
N LEU A 768 -13.64 25.64 -5.37
CA LEU A 768 -13.75 24.27 -4.88
C LEU A 768 -14.93 24.10 -3.93
N GLN A 769 -15.19 25.10 -3.08
CA GLN A 769 -16.23 25.09 -2.05
C GLN A 769 -17.64 25.44 -2.55
N GLU A 770 -17.82 25.71 -3.85
CA GLU A 770 -19.17 25.83 -4.41
C GLU A 770 -19.93 24.48 -4.33
N ASP A 771 -21.25 24.55 -4.17
CA ASP A 771 -22.10 23.36 -3.96
C ASP A 771 -22.00 22.38 -5.15
N GLU A 772 -21.84 22.88 -6.38
CA GLU A 772 -21.67 22.08 -7.60
C GLU A 772 -20.26 21.45 -7.76
N ASN A 773 -19.33 21.72 -6.83
CA ASN A 773 -17.97 21.19 -6.83
C ASN A 773 -17.73 20.25 -5.63
N LEU A 774 -16.92 20.67 -4.66
CA LEU A 774 -16.69 19.90 -3.43
C LEU A 774 -17.52 20.43 -2.28
N GLY A 775 -18.16 21.60 -2.39
CA GLY A 775 -18.79 22.28 -1.25
C GLY A 775 -19.78 21.42 -0.47
N ARG A 776 -20.46 20.51 -1.17
CA ARG A 776 -21.39 19.54 -0.59
C ARG A 776 -20.73 18.27 -0.06
N LEU A 777 -19.53 17.90 -0.48
CA LEU A 777 -18.88 16.67 -0.05
C LEU A 777 -18.73 16.65 1.49
N LYS A 778 -19.14 15.55 2.13
CA LYS A 778 -18.82 15.29 3.53
C LYS A 778 -17.34 14.98 3.71
N THR A 779 -16.76 15.51 4.79
CA THR A 779 -15.34 15.36 5.12
C THR A 779 -15.17 15.26 6.64
N THR A 780 -14.00 14.83 7.09
CA THR A 780 -13.66 14.74 8.52
C THR A 780 -12.96 16.01 9.00
N THR A 781 -13.26 16.40 10.24
CA THR A 781 -12.54 17.43 11.01
C THR A 781 -11.48 16.84 11.96
N ALA A 782 -11.45 15.52 12.11
CA ALA A 782 -10.49 14.81 12.95
C ALA A 782 -9.07 14.80 12.35
N ASN A 783 -8.95 14.98 11.04
CA ASN A 783 -7.70 15.05 10.30
C ASN A 783 -7.72 16.24 9.31
N GLY A 784 -6.54 16.66 8.85
CA GLY A 784 -6.39 17.64 7.77
C GLY A 784 -6.01 19.05 8.19
N ASP A 785 -6.12 19.36 9.48
CA ASP A 785 -5.47 20.51 10.12
C ASP A 785 -4.15 20.04 10.73
N TYR A 786 -3.03 20.36 10.07
CA TYR A 786 -1.73 19.79 10.45
C TYR A 786 -1.12 20.44 11.69
N ASN A 787 -1.57 21.64 12.07
CA ASN A 787 -0.96 22.44 13.13
C ASN A 787 -1.95 22.82 14.26
N ASN A 788 -3.23 22.41 14.11
CA ASN A 788 -4.36 22.73 14.98
C ASN A 788 -4.68 24.23 15.07
N ASP A 789 -4.54 24.98 13.96
CA ASP A 789 -4.87 26.41 13.89
C ASP A 789 -6.28 26.72 13.35
N GLY A 790 -7.02 25.70 12.90
CA GLY A 790 -8.36 25.78 12.34
C GLY A 790 -8.40 26.01 10.82
N GLU A 791 -7.26 26.11 10.15
CA GLU A 791 -7.16 26.07 8.68
C GLU A 791 -6.78 24.66 8.21
N TYR A 792 -7.43 24.17 7.16
CA TYR A 792 -7.25 22.80 6.68
C TYR A 792 -6.30 22.76 5.48
N GLU A 793 -5.22 22.01 5.62
CA GLU A 793 -4.24 21.70 4.57
C GLU A 793 -4.64 20.53 3.68
N GLN A 794 -5.52 19.66 4.17
CA GLN A 794 -5.93 18.44 3.47
C GLN A 794 -7.41 18.16 3.66
N ILE A 795 -8.11 17.94 2.54
CA ILE A 795 -9.49 17.47 2.51
C ILE A 795 -9.48 15.95 2.41
N TYR A 796 -10.28 15.27 3.23
CA TYR A 796 -10.49 13.83 3.17
C TYR A 796 -11.90 13.50 2.66
N SER A 797 -12.07 12.39 1.94
CA SER A 797 -13.38 11.84 1.62
C SER A 797 -13.58 10.53 2.36
N TYR A 798 -14.80 10.34 2.88
CA TYR A 798 -15.25 9.07 3.44
C TYR A 798 -15.38 8.02 2.34
N GLY A 799 -14.84 6.83 2.62
CA GLY A 799 -14.80 5.72 1.69
C GLY A 799 -13.81 5.93 0.54
N ALA A 800 -13.22 4.84 0.07
CA ALA A 800 -12.42 4.84 -1.15
C ALA A 800 -13.27 4.55 -2.39
N ARG A 801 -14.58 4.26 -2.20
CA ARG A 801 -15.58 3.97 -3.26
C ARG A 801 -15.13 2.84 -4.18
N SER A 802 -14.52 1.83 -3.57
CA SER A 802 -13.86 0.71 -4.24
C SER A 802 -13.91 -0.54 -3.37
N PHE A 803 -13.36 -1.64 -3.89
CA PHE A 803 -12.82 -2.68 -3.04
C PHE A 803 -11.31 -2.77 -3.24
N SER A 804 -10.60 -3.27 -2.24
CA SER A 804 -9.13 -3.40 -2.29
C SER A 804 -8.67 -4.79 -1.87
N ILE A 805 -7.44 -5.14 -2.28
CA ILE A 805 -6.73 -6.33 -1.84
C ILE A 805 -5.41 -5.89 -1.20
N PHE A 806 -5.22 -6.25 0.06
CA PHE A 806 -3.99 -6.07 0.82
C PHE A 806 -3.28 -7.40 0.99
N ASP A 807 -1.95 -7.40 1.06
CA ASP A 807 -1.21 -8.56 1.54
C ASP A 807 -1.28 -8.66 3.08
N GLU A 808 -0.83 -9.79 3.63
CA GLU A 808 -0.85 -10.06 5.07
C GLU A 808 -0.06 -9.06 5.93
N TYR A 809 0.73 -8.16 5.33
CA TYR A 809 1.53 -7.14 6.00
C TYR A 809 0.99 -5.72 5.81
N GLY A 810 -0.21 -5.57 5.23
CA GLY A 810 -0.89 -4.30 5.03
C GLY A 810 -0.42 -3.53 3.80
N ASN A 811 0.29 -4.15 2.85
CA ASN A 811 0.61 -3.46 1.61
C ASN A 811 -0.56 -3.56 0.63
N LEU A 812 -0.97 -2.44 0.04
CA LEU A 812 -1.98 -2.41 -1.03
C LEU A 812 -1.43 -3.11 -2.29
N VAL A 813 -2.14 -4.14 -2.75
CA VAL A 813 -1.79 -4.97 -3.92
C VAL A 813 -2.67 -4.63 -5.11
N PHE A 814 -3.95 -4.38 -4.87
CA PHE A 814 -4.93 -3.98 -5.88
C PHE A 814 -6.00 -3.08 -5.26
N ASP A 815 -6.50 -2.15 -6.05
CA ASP A 815 -7.71 -1.38 -5.75
C ASP A 815 -8.55 -1.27 -7.03
N SER A 816 -9.87 -1.36 -6.92
CA SER A 816 -10.78 -1.30 -8.08
C SER A 816 -10.91 0.09 -8.69
N ALA A 817 -10.17 1.08 -8.21
CA ALA A 817 -10.13 2.45 -8.71
C ALA A 817 -11.55 3.05 -8.72
N ASN A 818 -11.98 3.66 -9.81
CA ASN A 818 -13.32 4.21 -10.00
C ASN A 818 -14.28 3.26 -10.74
N GLN A 819 -13.96 1.96 -10.80
CA GLN A 819 -14.76 1.00 -11.58
C GLN A 819 -16.23 0.96 -11.14
N PHE A 820 -16.54 1.12 -9.84
CA PHE A 820 -17.92 1.12 -9.36
C PHE A 820 -18.72 2.26 -9.97
N GLY A 821 -18.25 3.51 -9.83
CA GLY A 821 -18.90 4.66 -10.45
C GLY A 821 -19.06 4.50 -11.96
N LEU A 822 -18.03 4.03 -12.67
CA LEU A 822 -18.13 3.79 -14.12
C LEU A 822 -19.16 2.71 -14.48
N LYS A 823 -19.23 1.63 -13.68
CA LYS A 823 -20.17 0.53 -13.91
C LYS A 823 -21.60 0.95 -13.64
N ILE A 824 -21.84 1.67 -12.55
CA ILE A 824 -23.16 2.20 -12.23
C ILE A 824 -23.62 3.18 -13.31
N ALA A 825 -22.75 4.08 -13.77
CA ALA A 825 -23.06 5.02 -14.84
C ALA A 825 -23.36 4.31 -16.18
N GLU A 826 -22.72 3.17 -16.45
CA GLU A 826 -22.97 2.34 -17.64
C GLU A 826 -24.29 1.57 -17.53
N GLU A 827 -24.51 0.93 -16.38
CA GLU A 827 -25.54 -0.08 -16.19
C GLU A 827 -26.87 0.51 -15.68
N GLU A 828 -26.81 1.54 -14.83
CA GLU A 828 -27.92 2.08 -14.06
C GLU A 828 -27.86 3.62 -13.93
N ALA A 829 -27.49 4.33 -15.00
CA ALA A 829 -27.30 5.79 -15.00
C ALA A 829 -28.44 6.61 -14.37
N SER A 830 -29.69 6.15 -14.42
CA SER A 830 -30.84 6.84 -13.82
C SER A 830 -30.94 6.70 -12.30
N LEU A 831 -30.13 5.82 -11.71
CA LEU A 831 -30.04 5.51 -10.29
C LEU A 831 -28.57 5.59 -9.82
N PHE A 832 -27.75 6.42 -10.48
CA PHE A 832 -26.34 6.55 -10.11
C PHE A 832 -26.19 7.12 -8.70
N ASN A 833 -25.43 6.45 -7.83
CA ASN A 833 -25.22 6.82 -6.42
C ASN A 833 -26.54 7.23 -5.74
N GLN A 834 -27.58 6.43 -5.95
CA GLN A 834 -28.92 6.80 -5.51
C GLN A 834 -29.08 6.80 -3.98
N ASP A 835 -30.04 7.57 -3.49
CA ASP A 835 -30.61 7.43 -2.15
C ASP A 835 -32.14 7.35 -2.28
N GLU A 836 -32.78 6.29 -1.80
CA GLU A 836 -34.23 6.09 -1.95
C GLU A 836 -34.80 6.37 -3.39
N GLU A 837 -34.14 5.88 -4.44
CA GLU A 837 -34.46 6.14 -5.86
C GLU A 837 -34.19 7.58 -6.35
N GLU A 838 -33.66 8.47 -5.51
CA GLU A 838 -33.15 9.78 -5.91
C GLU A 838 -31.78 9.62 -6.57
N LEU A 839 -31.71 9.90 -7.88
CA LEU A 839 -30.45 9.98 -8.63
C LEU A 839 -29.49 10.93 -7.91
N ASP A 840 -28.24 10.49 -7.76
CA ASP A 840 -27.11 11.28 -7.27
C ASP A 840 -27.17 11.65 -5.78
N GLY A 841 -28.14 11.07 -5.04
CA GLY A 841 -28.40 11.39 -3.63
C GLY A 841 -27.19 11.18 -2.70
N ARG A 842 -26.27 10.27 -3.04
CA ARG A 842 -25.10 9.90 -2.23
C ARG A 842 -23.76 10.35 -2.79
N SER A 843 -23.71 11.05 -3.93
CA SER A 843 -22.43 11.49 -4.51
C SER A 843 -21.68 12.50 -3.65
N ASP A 844 -22.37 13.34 -2.89
CA ASP A 844 -21.76 14.25 -1.92
C ASP A 844 -21.40 13.57 -0.58
N ASP A 845 -21.47 12.24 -0.50
CA ASP A 845 -21.24 11.46 0.72
C ASP A 845 -20.31 10.26 0.46
N ARG A 846 -20.73 9.01 0.72
CA ARG A 846 -19.96 7.77 0.52
C ARG A 846 -20.17 7.11 -0.85
N GLY A 847 -21.01 7.71 -1.71
CA GLY A 847 -21.18 7.28 -3.10
C GLY A 847 -22.04 6.02 -3.24
N SER A 848 -21.43 4.90 -3.62
CA SER A 848 -22.17 3.65 -3.87
C SER A 848 -22.17 2.68 -2.68
N GLU A 849 -21.38 2.98 -1.63
CA GLU A 849 -21.30 2.25 -0.35
C GLU A 849 -21.08 0.73 -0.51
N PRO A 850 -19.82 0.32 -0.80
CA PRO A 850 -19.45 -1.09 -0.83
C PRO A 850 -19.45 -1.69 0.59
N GLU A 851 -20.53 -2.41 0.90
CA GLU A 851 -20.82 -2.93 2.24
C GLU A 851 -20.38 -4.39 2.36
N ALA A 852 -21.03 -5.27 1.58
CA ALA A 852 -20.84 -6.71 1.73
C ALA A 852 -19.67 -7.26 0.90
N ILE A 853 -18.97 -8.26 1.45
CA ILE A 853 -18.03 -9.09 0.68
C ILE A 853 -18.17 -10.59 0.93
N ALA A 854 -18.11 -11.38 -0.14
CA ALA A 854 -17.90 -12.82 -0.09
C ALA A 854 -16.81 -13.27 -1.06
N ILE A 855 -16.09 -14.33 -0.69
CA ILE A 855 -15.14 -15.02 -1.57
C ILE A 855 -15.63 -16.45 -1.80
N GLY A 856 -15.54 -16.92 -3.05
CA GLY A 856 -15.86 -18.29 -3.44
C GLY A 856 -14.88 -18.86 -4.45
N THR A 857 -14.52 -20.13 -4.32
CA THR A 857 -13.70 -20.84 -5.31
C THR A 857 -14.60 -21.67 -6.23
N ILE A 858 -14.48 -21.45 -7.54
CA ILE A 858 -15.23 -22.18 -8.55
C ILE A 858 -14.24 -22.70 -9.61
N GLU A 859 -14.20 -24.02 -9.80
CA GLU A 859 -13.31 -24.69 -10.76
C GLU A 859 -11.81 -24.30 -10.63
N GLY A 860 -11.36 -24.02 -9.40
CA GLY A 860 -9.97 -23.64 -9.11
C GLY A 860 -9.64 -22.16 -9.33
N ARG A 861 -10.62 -21.33 -9.68
CA ARG A 861 -10.51 -19.85 -9.68
C ARG A 861 -11.18 -19.27 -8.45
N THR A 862 -10.65 -18.18 -7.93
CA THR A 862 -11.17 -17.49 -6.74
C THR A 862 -11.88 -16.22 -7.18
N PHE A 863 -13.14 -16.05 -6.75
CA PHE A 863 -13.98 -14.90 -7.08
C PHE A 863 -14.35 -14.11 -5.83
N ALA A 864 -14.38 -12.79 -5.96
CA ALA A 864 -14.96 -11.88 -4.99
C ALA A 864 -16.35 -11.42 -5.48
N PHE A 865 -17.29 -11.35 -4.55
CA PHE A 865 -18.63 -10.81 -4.74
C PHE A 865 -18.77 -9.61 -3.80
N ILE A 866 -18.98 -8.42 -4.36
CA ILE A 866 -19.05 -7.16 -3.61
C ILE A 866 -20.49 -6.64 -3.68
N GLY A 867 -21.14 -6.46 -2.54
CA GLY A 867 -22.45 -5.81 -2.42
C GLY A 867 -22.29 -4.30 -2.34
N LEU A 868 -23.13 -3.57 -3.06
CA LEU A 868 -23.23 -2.12 -2.96
C LEU A 868 -24.58 -1.79 -2.32
N GLU A 869 -24.56 -1.29 -1.09
CA GLU A 869 -25.74 -1.09 -0.24
C GLU A 869 -26.70 -0.08 -0.89
N ARG A 870 -26.27 1.18 -1.03
CA ARG A 870 -27.08 2.24 -1.69
C ARG A 870 -27.48 1.88 -3.12
N GLN A 871 -26.59 1.25 -3.89
CA GLN A 871 -26.90 0.90 -5.27
C GLN A 871 -27.81 -0.32 -5.41
N SER A 872 -27.92 -1.15 -4.36
CA SER A 872 -28.65 -2.41 -4.36
C SER A 872 -28.20 -3.38 -5.46
N SER A 873 -26.89 -3.44 -5.69
CA SER A 873 -26.26 -4.23 -6.74
C SER A 873 -25.12 -5.09 -6.21
N ILE A 874 -24.72 -6.10 -7.00
CA ILE A 874 -23.60 -6.99 -6.66
C ILE A 874 -22.65 -7.07 -7.84
N LEU A 875 -21.36 -6.87 -7.59
CA LEU A 875 -20.30 -7.01 -8.59
C LEU A 875 -19.51 -8.29 -8.34
N MET A 876 -19.11 -8.95 -9.43
CA MET A 876 -18.28 -10.16 -9.39
C MET A 876 -16.94 -9.89 -10.04
N TYR A 877 -15.86 -10.33 -9.37
CA TYR A 877 -14.48 -10.20 -9.82
C TYR A 877 -13.76 -11.53 -9.72
N ASP A 878 -12.91 -11.86 -10.71
CA ASP A 878 -11.90 -12.89 -10.55
C ASP A 878 -10.67 -12.28 -9.89
N ILE A 879 -10.32 -12.80 -8.71
CA ILE A 879 -9.20 -12.37 -7.87
C ILE A 879 -8.15 -13.48 -7.72
N THR A 880 -8.17 -14.50 -8.58
CA THR A 880 -7.23 -15.64 -8.56
C THR A 880 -5.78 -15.16 -8.56
N ASP A 881 -5.45 -14.15 -9.38
CA ASP A 881 -4.21 -13.39 -9.27
C ASP A 881 -4.51 -12.03 -8.60
N PRO A 882 -4.07 -11.79 -7.36
CA PRO A 882 -4.32 -10.54 -6.64
C PRO A 882 -3.70 -9.31 -7.33
N LYS A 883 -2.73 -9.48 -8.23
CA LYS A 883 -2.07 -8.39 -8.97
C LYS A 883 -2.66 -8.15 -10.36
N ASP A 884 -3.66 -8.93 -10.76
CA ASP A 884 -4.26 -8.93 -12.09
C ASP A 884 -5.75 -9.30 -12.05
N VAL A 885 -6.49 -8.59 -11.19
CA VAL A 885 -7.93 -8.76 -10.97
C VAL A 885 -8.74 -8.42 -12.23
N GLU A 886 -9.76 -9.23 -12.51
CA GLU A 886 -10.64 -9.08 -13.68
C GLU A 886 -12.11 -8.91 -13.26
N PHE A 887 -12.77 -7.86 -13.73
CA PHE A 887 -14.22 -7.70 -13.60
C PHE A 887 -14.97 -8.75 -14.44
N ILE A 888 -15.97 -9.38 -13.84
CA ILE A 888 -16.77 -10.45 -14.44
C ILE A 888 -18.15 -9.94 -14.81
N THR A 889 -18.97 -9.55 -13.81
CA THR A 889 -20.34 -9.09 -14.04
C THR A 889 -20.87 -8.11 -13.00
N TYR A 890 -21.98 -7.47 -13.34
CA TYR A 890 -22.75 -6.55 -12.50
C TYR A 890 -24.20 -7.04 -12.42
N TYR A 891 -24.70 -7.31 -11.23
CA TYR A 891 -26.05 -7.80 -10.97
C TYR A 891 -26.95 -6.70 -10.38
N LYS A 892 -28.13 -6.51 -10.99
CA LYS A 892 -29.15 -5.50 -10.64
C LYS A 892 -30.27 -6.12 -9.80
N GLY A 893 -30.09 -6.17 -8.48
CA GLY A 893 -31.06 -6.79 -7.56
C GLY A 893 -32.40 -6.03 -7.52
N ASN A 894 -32.33 -4.75 -7.18
CA ASN A 894 -33.48 -3.84 -7.03
C ASN A 894 -34.49 -3.85 -8.20
N VAL A 895 -34.02 -3.86 -9.46
CA VAL A 895 -34.89 -3.78 -10.64
C VAL A 895 -35.63 -5.11 -10.90
N THR A 896 -35.03 -6.24 -10.56
CA THR A 896 -35.56 -7.58 -10.92
C THR A 896 -36.33 -8.25 -9.79
N SER A 897 -35.86 -8.15 -8.55
CA SER A 897 -36.44 -8.82 -7.38
C SER A 897 -37.01 -7.87 -6.32
N LYS A 898 -36.70 -6.56 -6.39
CA LYS A 898 -36.99 -5.55 -5.35
C LYS A 898 -36.28 -5.82 -4.02
N ASP A 899 -35.17 -6.55 -4.08
CA ASP A 899 -34.26 -6.67 -2.95
C ASP A 899 -33.38 -5.40 -2.91
N VAL A 900 -33.27 -4.77 -1.74
CA VAL A 900 -32.67 -3.42 -1.55
C VAL A 900 -31.67 -3.47 -0.39
N ALA A 901 -30.51 -2.83 -0.57
CA ALA A 901 -29.41 -2.74 0.40
C ALA A 901 -28.78 -4.10 0.78
N PRO A 902 -27.96 -4.71 -0.09
CA PRO A 902 -27.25 -5.94 0.23
C PRO A 902 -26.22 -5.72 1.33
N GLU A 903 -26.52 -6.27 2.51
CA GLU A 903 -25.73 -6.13 3.74
C GLU A 903 -24.66 -7.21 3.88
N ILE A 904 -25.04 -8.44 3.54
CA ILE A 904 -24.18 -9.60 3.70
C ILE A 904 -24.31 -10.53 2.51
N ILE A 905 -23.20 -11.13 2.11
CA ILE A 905 -23.19 -12.17 1.07
C ILE A 905 -22.58 -13.43 1.66
N LYS A 906 -23.26 -14.56 1.50
CA LYS A 906 -22.75 -15.90 1.82
C LYS A 906 -22.66 -16.74 0.56
N PHE A 907 -21.43 -17.11 0.18
CA PHE A 907 -21.18 -18.09 -0.88
C PHE A 907 -21.47 -19.52 -0.38
N ILE A 908 -22.14 -20.31 -1.22
CA ILE A 908 -22.38 -21.74 -1.02
C ILE A 908 -21.86 -22.49 -2.25
N ALA A 909 -20.89 -23.38 -2.05
CA ALA A 909 -20.32 -24.18 -3.12
C ALA A 909 -21.35 -25.17 -3.69
N ALA A 910 -21.22 -25.50 -4.98
CA ALA A 910 -22.06 -26.49 -5.65
C ALA A 910 -22.12 -27.86 -4.95
N SER A 911 -21.05 -28.26 -4.26
CA SER A 911 -21.00 -29.51 -3.49
C SER A 911 -21.85 -29.50 -2.22
N GLU A 912 -22.21 -28.31 -1.73
CA GLU A 912 -22.94 -28.09 -0.47
C GLU A 912 -24.36 -27.56 -0.72
N SER A 913 -24.64 -27.12 -1.94
CA SER A 913 -25.93 -26.55 -2.31
C SER A 913 -26.97 -27.63 -2.61
N PRO A 914 -28.26 -27.33 -2.40
CA PRO A 914 -29.37 -28.28 -2.61
C PRO A 914 -29.62 -28.62 -4.09
N ASN A 915 -29.22 -27.76 -5.03
CA ASN A 915 -29.42 -27.94 -6.46
C ASN A 915 -28.14 -28.33 -7.22
N GLY A 916 -27.01 -28.51 -6.53
CA GLY A 916 -25.73 -28.84 -7.17
C GLY A 916 -25.11 -27.68 -7.96
N LYS A 917 -25.52 -26.44 -7.69
CA LYS A 917 -25.01 -25.20 -8.32
C LYS A 917 -24.37 -24.29 -7.28
N ASN A 918 -23.42 -23.45 -7.67
CA ASN A 918 -22.87 -22.45 -6.77
C ASN A 918 -23.96 -21.38 -6.51
N LEU A 919 -24.18 -21.03 -5.24
CA LEU A 919 -25.20 -20.07 -4.83
C LEU A 919 -24.60 -18.92 -4.02
N LEU A 920 -25.27 -17.77 -4.06
CA LEU A 920 -25.12 -16.70 -3.09
C LEU A 920 -26.42 -16.58 -2.29
N LEU A 921 -26.33 -16.61 -0.96
CA LEU A 921 -27.39 -16.08 -0.10
C LEU A 921 -27.02 -14.62 0.21
N VAL A 922 -27.97 -13.72 0.01
CA VAL A 922 -27.75 -12.29 0.22
C VAL A 922 -28.81 -11.78 1.18
N GLY A 923 -28.37 -11.16 2.27
CA GLY A 923 -29.24 -10.42 3.18
C GLY A 923 -29.45 -9.01 2.67
N TYR A 924 -30.69 -8.53 2.68
CA TYR A 924 -31.07 -7.21 2.19
C TYR A 924 -31.84 -6.45 3.27
N GLU A 925 -31.15 -5.57 3.97
CA GLU A 925 -31.62 -4.99 5.23
C GLU A 925 -32.83 -4.06 5.07
N VAL A 926 -32.78 -3.11 4.14
CA VAL A 926 -33.89 -2.17 3.88
C VAL A 926 -35.15 -2.89 3.42
N SER A 927 -35.01 -3.89 2.53
CA SER A 927 -36.17 -4.67 2.07
C SER A 927 -36.63 -5.76 3.06
N GLY A 928 -35.79 -6.11 4.04
CA GLY A 928 -36.05 -7.21 4.96
C GLY A 928 -36.11 -8.57 4.29
N SER A 929 -35.27 -8.79 3.28
CA SER A 929 -35.35 -9.98 2.42
C SER A 929 -34.06 -10.79 2.44
N MET A 930 -34.19 -12.10 2.22
CA MET A 930 -33.06 -12.97 1.93
C MET A 930 -33.17 -13.44 0.48
N GLY A 931 -32.29 -12.94 -0.39
CA GLY A 931 -32.19 -13.33 -1.79
C GLY A 931 -31.33 -14.57 -1.99
N ILE A 932 -31.67 -15.36 -3.02
CA ILE A 932 -30.88 -16.51 -3.47
C ILE A 932 -30.50 -16.29 -4.93
N LEU A 933 -29.19 -16.21 -5.20
CA LEU A 933 -28.64 -16.10 -6.55
C LEU A 933 -27.90 -17.39 -6.92
N GLU A 934 -27.99 -17.79 -8.18
CA GLU A 934 -27.24 -18.89 -8.78
C GLU A 934 -26.13 -18.32 -9.67
N ILE A 935 -24.94 -18.93 -9.61
CA ILE A 935 -23.82 -18.58 -10.48
C ILE A 935 -23.79 -19.59 -11.63
N ASP A 936 -23.82 -19.11 -12.87
CA ASP A 936 -23.85 -19.98 -14.06
C ASP A 936 -22.46 -20.56 -14.36
N ASP A 937 -22.33 -21.89 -14.32
CA ASP A 937 -21.06 -22.59 -14.55
C ASP A 937 -20.50 -22.34 -15.97
N ASP A 938 -21.36 -22.08 -16.97
CA ASP A 938 -20.93 -21.81 -18.35
C ASP A 938 -20.29 -20.41 -18.50
N ALA A 939 -20.54 -19.47 -17.59
CA ALA A 939 -19.90 -18.14 -17.55
C ALA A 939 -18.38 -18.20 -17.28
N LEU A 940 -17.92 -19.32 -16.72
CA LEU A 940 -16.56 -19.54 -16.23
C LEU A 940 -15.66 -20.23 -17.29
N SER A 941 -16.25 -20.74 -18.37
CA SER A 941 -15.72 -21.77 -19.27
C SER A 941 -14.71 -21.32 -20.36
N ILE A 942 -14.01 -20.18 -20.18
CA ILE A 942 -12.87 -19.85 -21.07
C ILE A 942 -11.62 -20.71 -20.72
N SER A 943 -11.68 -21.54 -19.68
CA SER A 943 -10.56 -22.32 -19.14
C SER A 943 -10.24 -23.60 -19.94
N GLU A 944 -9.29 -23.49 -20.87
CA GLU A 944 -8.23 -24.52 -21.09
C GLU A 944 -7.11 -24.01 -22.04
N GLU A 945 -7.39 -23.07 -22.95
CA GLU A 945 -6.35 -22.37 -23.75
C GLU A 945 -5.79 -21.09 -23.10
N VAL A 946 -6.22 -20.76 -21.87
CA VAL A 946 -5.96 -19.49 -21.14
C VAL A 946 -4.72 -19.56 -20.23
N ALA A 947 -4.02 -20.69 -20.18
CA ALA A 947 -3.00 -21.00 -19.18
C ALA A 947 -1.66 -20.21 -19.28
N ASP A 948 -1.53 -19.21 -20.15
CA ASP A 948 -0.30 -18.43 -20.35
C ASP A 948 -0.57 -16.92 -20.40
N ASN A 949 -1.40 -16.40 -19.48
CA ASN A 949 -1.75 -14.97 -19.42
C ASN A 949 -0.61 -14.13 -18.83
N ASN A 950 0.24 -13.56 -19.70
CA ASN A 950 1.42 -12.81 -19.25
C ASN A 950 1.39 -11.32 -19.60
N PHE A 951 0.29 -10.82 -20.19
CA PHE A 951 0.15 -9.41 -20.62
C PHE A 951 -0.94 -8.69 -19.83
N LYS A 952 -0.78 -7.37 -19.61
CA LYS A 952 -1.79 -6.50 -19.00
C LYS A 952 -2.44 -5.62 -20.06
N ILE A 953 -3.69 -5.21 -19.81
CA ILE A 953 -4.46 -4.29 -20.64
C ILE A 953 -4.85 -3.06 -19.82
N TYR A 954 -4.80 -1.87 -20.40
CA TYR A 954 -5.23 -0.65 -19.72
C TYR A 954 -5.54 0.50 -20.69
N PRO A 955 -6.44 1.43 -20.33
CA PRO A 955 -7.39 1.29 -19.24
C PRO A 955 -8.39 0.17 -19.58
N ASN A 956 -8.83 -0.57 -18.57
CA ASN A 956 -9.93 -1.52 -18.68
C ASN A 956 -10.88 -1.25 -17.50
N PRO A 957 -12.05 -0.62 -17.72
CA PRO A 957 -12.68 -0.32 -19.02
C PRO A 957 -11.98 0.74 -19.88
N VAL A 958 -12.15 0.68 -21.21
CA VAL A 958 -11.64 1.66 -22.18
C VAL A 958 -12.76 2.59 -22.67
N LEU A 959 -12.64 3.88 -22.36
CA LEU A 959 -13.66 4.88 -22.72
C LEU A 959 -13.80 5.06 -24.23
N ASN A 960 -12.84 5.68 -24.94
CA ASN A 960 -13.01 6.03 -26.36
C ASN A 960 -11.76 5.97 -27.23
N LYS A 961 -10.59 5.67 -26.67
CA LYS A 961 -9.32 5.81 -27.38
C LYS A 961 -8.67 4.45 -27.67
N ASN A 962 -7.53 4.23 -27.02
CA ASN A 962 -6.69 3.09 -27.27
C ASN A 962 -6.71 2.19 -26.04
N LEU A 963 -6.95 0.91 -26.26
CA LEU A 963 -6.60 -0.12 -25.30
C LEU A 963 -5.09 -0.35 -25.43
N LYS A 964 -4.34 -0.09 -24.37
CA LYS A 964 -2.89 -0.27 -24.30
C LYS A 964 -2.54 -1.62 -23.69
N PHE A 965 -1.33 -2.07 -23.97
CA PHE A 965 -0.73 -3.28 -23.45
C PHE A 965 0.59 -2.93 -22.77
N ASN A 966 0.93 -3.65 -21.69
CA ASN A 966 2.23 -3.46 -21.01
C ASN A 966 3.43 -4.01 -21.81
N LYS A 967 3.20 -4.60 -22.98
CA LYS A 967 4.22 -5.11 -23.89
C LYS A 967 3.69 -5.17 -25.32
N THR A 968 4.59 -5.23 -26.29
CA THR A 968 4.22 -5.44 -27.70
C THR A 968 3.62 -6.85 -27.88
N ILE A 969 2.38 -6.93 -28.36
CA ILE A 969 1.68 -8.20 -28.61
C ILE A 969 1.00 -8.26 -29.99
N SER A 970 0.67 -9.49 -30.41
CA SER A 970 -0.13 -9.79 -31.60
C SER A 970 -1.30 -10.67 -31.20
N GLY A 971 -2.47 -10.47 -31.81
CA GLY A 971 -3.68 -11.17 -31.40
C GLY A 971 -4.93 -10.84 -32.21
N VAL A 972 -6.04 -11.34 -31.69
CA VAL A 972 -7.38 -11.20 -32.26
C VAL A 972 -8.34 -10.81 -31.14
N ILE A 973 -9.18 -9.83 -31.42
CA ILE A 973 -10.27 -9.40 -30.55
C ILE A 973 -11.55 -10.03 -31.04
N TYR A 974 -12.30 -10.63 -30.13
CA TYR A 974 -13.62 -11.19 -30.32
C TYR A 974 -14.65 -10.40 -29.50
N ASN A 975 -15.91 -10.36 -29.93
CA ASN A 975 -17.00 -10.02 -29.02
C ASN A 975 -17.41 -11.25 -28.19
N THR A 976 -18.30 -11.07 -27.22
CA THR A 976 -18.84 -12.16 -26.37
C THR A 976 -19.56 -13.27 -27.16
N ASN A 977 -20.01 -13.00 -28.39
CA ASN A 977 -20.59 -14.02 -29.27
C ASN A 977 -19.53 -14.82 -30.05
N GLY A 978 -18.24 -14.61 -29.78
CA GLY A 978 -17.12 -15.27 -30.47
C GLY A 978 -16.87 -14.75 -31.89
N GLN A 979 -17.45 -13.62 -32.28
CA GLN A 979 -17.20 -13.02 -33.60
C GLN A 979 -15.89 -12.23 -33.57
N GLU A 980 -15.00 -12.47 -34.52
CA GLU A 980 -13.76 -11.69 -34.69
C GLU A 980 -14.09 -10.24 -35.08
N ILE A 981 -13.63 -9.31 -34.26
CA ILE A 981 -13.82 -7.86 -34.40
C ILE A 981 -12.58 -7.23 -35.03
N LYS A 982 -11.39 -7.59 -34.55
CA LYS A 982 -10.15 -6.98 -35.01
C LYS A 982 -8.95 -7.88 -34.81
N ARG A 983 -8.09 -7.97 -35.83
CA ARG A 983 -6.77 -8.61 -35.75
C ARG A 983 -5.69 -7.54 -35.72
N PHE A 984 -4.62 -7.78 -34.96
CA PHE A 984 -3.51 -6.85 -34.82
C PHE A 984 -2.18 -7.59 -34.67
N GLU A 985 -1.11 -6.95 -35.12
CA GLU A 985 0.25 -7.49 -35.08
C GLU A 985 1.23 -6.44 -34.55
N ASN A 986 2.07 -6.88 -33.60
CA ASN A 986 3.14 -6.12 -32.96
C ASN A 986 2.69 -4.71 -32.54
N LYS A 987 1.67 -4.67 -31.66
CA LYS A 987 1.12 -3.43 -31.11
C LYS A 987 1.26 -3.40 -29.60
N GLU A 988 1.54 -2.22 -29.08
CA GLU A 988 1.43 -1.86 -27.65
C GLU A 988 0.12 -1.13 -27.35
N ALA A 989 -0.64 -0.78 -28.38
CA ALA A 989 -1.94 -0.17 -28.25
C ALA A 989 -2.81 -0.45 -29.48
N ILE A 990 -4.11 -0.60 -29.24
CA ILE A 990 -5.13 -0.78 -30.27
C ILE A 990 -6.16 0.31 -30.14
N ASN A 991 -6.38 1.06 -31.21
CA ASN A 991 -7.54 1.94 -31.29
C ASN A 991 -8.82 1.10 -31.34
N VAL A 992 -9.70 1.35 -30.40
CA VAL A 992 -11.01 0.69 -30.23
C VAL A 992 -12.15 1.70 -30.29
N SER A 993 -11.91 2.90 -30.84
CA SER A 993 -12.93 3.97 -30.91
C SER A 993 -14.12 3.60 -31.79
N GLU A 994 -13.94 2.67 -32.72
CA GLU A 994 -15.01 2.16 -33.60
C GLU A 994 -15.77 0.97 -33.00
N PHE A 995 -15.38 0.49 -31.80
CA PHE A 995 -16.05 -0.63 -31.15
C PHE A 995 -17.30 -0.08 -30.46
N ASN A 996 -18.39 -0.84 -30.53
CA ASN A 996 -19.58 -0.53 -29.74
C ASN A 996 -19.29 -0.77 -28.25
N ALA A 997 -20.10 -0.18 -27.37
CA ALA A 997 -20.03 -0.50 -25.96
C ALA A 997 -20.27 -2.00 -25.72
N GLY A 998 -19.51 -2.61 -24.82
CA GLY A 998 -19.63 -4.01 -24.45
C GLY A 998 -18.30 -4.70 -24.11
N ILE A 999 -18.40 -5.98 -23.75
CA ILE A 999 -17.26 -6.83 -23.39
C ILE A 999 -16.64 -7.47 -24.64
N TYR A 1000 -15.32 -7.46 -24.70
CA TYR A 1000 -14.52 -8.03 -25.76
C TYR A 1000 -13.45 -8.96 -25.19
N ILE A 1001 -13.08 -9.98 -25.95
CA ILE A 1001 -12.06 -10.97 -25.58
C ILE A 1001 -10.86 -10.80 -26.50
N ILE A 1002 -9.68 -10.53 -25.96
CA ILE A 1002 -8.43 -10.52 -26.71
C ILE A 1002 -7.76 -11.87 -26.53
N LYS A 1003 -7.64 -12.61 -27.62
CA LYS A 1003 -6.80 -13.80 -27.69
C LYS A 1003 -5.48 -13.45 -28.36
N THR A 1004 -4.39 -13.53 -27.62
CA THR A 1004 -3.06 -13.30 -28.17
C THR A 1004 -2.48 -14.58 -28.75
N ILE A 1005 -1.44 -14.46 -29.58
CA ILE A 1005 -0.79 -15.63 -30.20
C ILE A 1005 -0.04 -16.48 -29.16
N ASN A 1006 0.65 -15.86 -28.19
CA ASN A 1006 1.56 -16.52 -27.23
C ASN A 1006 1.49 -15.98 -25.80
N ASN A 1007 0.58 -15.07 -25.47
CA ASN A 1007 0.57 -14.35 -24.19
C ASN A 1007 -0.76 -14.50 -23.43
N GLY A 1008 -1.63 -15.43 -23.84
CA GLY A 1008 -2.91 -15.69 -23.17
C GLY A 1008 -4.08 -14.89 -23.71
N VAL A 1009 -5.14 -14.82 -22.90
CA VAL A 1009 -6.46 -14.27 -23.24
C VAL A 1009 -6.94 -13.33 -22.15
N LYS A 1010 -7.38 -12.11 -22.48
CA LYS A 1010 -8.01 -11.18 -21.52
C LYS A 1010 -9.34 -10.65 -22.00
N ARG A 1011 -10.26 -10.35 -21.07
CA ARG A 1011 -11.45 -9.56 -21.38
C ARG A 1011 -11.15 -8.08 -21.18
N PHE A 1012 -11.64 -7.24 -22.08
CA PHE A 1012 -11.69 -5.80 -21.85
C PHE A 1012 -13.06 -5.26 -22.19
N ILE A 1013 -13.41 -4.15 -21.57
CA ILE A 1013 -14.70 -3.52 -21.71
C ILE A 1013 -14.51 -2.23 -22.50
N LYS A 1014 -15.30 -2.05 -23.56
CA LYS A 1014 -15.45 -0.76 -24.25
C LYS A 1014 -16.69 -0.08 -23.68
N LEU A 1015 -16.54 1.13 -23.15
CA LEU A 1015 -17.68 1.95 -22.69
C LEU A 1015 -18.29 2.76 -23.85
#